data_AF-A0AB39MC39-F1
#
_entry.id   AF-A0AB39MC39-F1
#
_cell.length_a   1.000
_cell.length_b   1.000
_cell.length_c   1.000
_cell.angle_alpha   90.00
_cell.angle_beta   90.00
_cell.angle_gamma   90.00
#
_symmetry.space_group_name_H-M   'P 1'
#
loop_
_entity.id
_entity.type
_entity.pdbx_description
1 polymer ?
#
loop_
_entity_poly.entity_id
_entity_poly.type
_entity_poly.pdbx_seq_one_letter_code
_entity_poly.pdbx_strand_id
1 'polypeptide(L)'
;MKHVTLSRAVIGGLSATALGAGLLAGPAHASTDLSQSAPGNGATATMVIHPVIDTDTIGTSSQQRTWASTLGVRGAGGIDTPDSQASYLQFNVSPAVVPGTIVSTKLVLTATPDSTAPVGTQLTSAFVSDDTWNGEQVTRYDPIFTLTGATKPTATDISGSTAPLRADHGAVRYEGDVTTVARTENSGDGRLSLRVWTADQDAAAQFYSDDHSIADNRPALLVTFKPTTGRDKKDAADAAKDLADARDYLRRLGPVKHDIAFPSVGRHGSRLTWSSLDDQNLNDRGKVTRPTADLPDADVALDLKVTDGSVTLTDRLQVVVPKDPAAKAGAPVDAALRPVAVEHDVTDLISQKWGTAFTPVTPPTQVLTREIPVAPGQSIQAAVDSVAAAGGGVVRLGVGVHELTTPLNMRSTVTLVGAGQDRTVIRYTGTDSAITTTLKQIQDVVMKGFTLEGVKGDLGKALGIYFAGADPESAHNHRIALQDITVKNFPGHGVHMKRTTDIITDHLTSMYNGEANSLFHNSYWLFDNRILQSDTELSKPVLGKGAKYTSTSDVIAQRMNIRHAVGNGIQADGSNDVRIFFQKVNISDVGKTALWMICEIFSNPNQYTEDPTYAPNYVIINQSKLIGNLRGGVWKIAQNVLVRNSVFDNTAADLLLMKSNPEFENVKFRRSPEYFNDNSQVPSL
;
A
#
# COMPACT_ATOMS: atom_id res chain seq x y z
N MET A 1 61.53 -27.62 -36.75
CA MET A 1 61.97 -28.79 -35.98
C MET A 1 61.88 -28.44 -34.50
N LYS A 2 61.24 -29.31 -33.72
CA LYS A 2 61.46 -29.64 -32.28
C LYS A 2 61.92 -28.56 -31.26
N HIS A 3 61.23 -28.64 -30.10
CA HIS A 3 61.63 -28.33 -28.72
C HIS A 3 61.61 -26.85 -28.27
N VAL A 4 60.68 -26.44 -27.38
CA VAL A 4 60.56 -26.49 -25.89
C VAL A 4 61.01 -25.18 -25.23
N THR A 5 60.23 -24.82 -24.21
CA THR A 5 60.49 -23.96 -23.04
C THR A 5 60.19 -22.48 -23.20
N LEU A 6 59.24 -21.99 -22.38
CA LEU A 6 59.56 -20.98 -21.37
C LEU A 6 58.51 -20.94 -20.25
N SER A 7 59.04 -20.92 -19.04
CA SER A 7 58.38 -20.90 -17.74
C SER A 7 58.23 -19.48 -17.19
N ARG A 8 57.15 -19.27 -16.42
CA ARG A 8 56.96 -18.41 -15.23
C ARG A 8 57.37 -16.92 -15.27
N ALA A 9 56.41 -16.03 -15.00
CA ALA A 9 56.20 -15.34 -13.70
C ALA A 9 55.08 -14.27 -13.85
N VAL A 10 53.94 -14.41 -13.18
CA VAL A 10 53.52 -13.74 -11.91
C VAL A 10 53.42 -12.21 -11.99
N ILE A 11 52.20 -11.70 -11.81
CA ILE A 11 51.71 -10.61 -10.92
C ILE A 11 50.21 -10.47 -11.31
N GLY A 12 49.25 -10.89 -10.49
CA GLY A 12 48.73 -10.11 -9.36
C GLY A 12 47.51 -9.31 -9.82
N GLY A 13 46.33 -9.93 -9.84
CA GLY A 13 45.07 -9.32 -10.28
C GLY A 13 43.96 -9.53 -9.25
N LEU A 14 43.51 -8.41 -8.68
CA LEU A 14 42.37 -8.27 -7.78
C LEU A 14 41.10 -8.94 -8.36
N SER A 15 40.44 -9.77 -7.55
CA SER A 15 39.15 -10.36 -7.88
C SER A 15 38.04 -9.33 -7.70
N ALA A 16 37.52 -8.81 -8.82
CA ALA A 16 36.19 -8.23 -8.87
C ALA A 16 35.18 -9.37 -8.91
N THR A 17 34.46 -9.60 -7.82
CA THR A 17 33.24 -10.42 -7.81
C THR A 17 32.14 -9.66 -8.54
N ALA A 18 32.02 -9.93 -9.84
CA ALA A 18 30.85 -9.58 -10.62
C ALA A 18 29.69 -10.48 -10.16
N LEU A 19 28.70 -9.90 -9.47
CA LEU A 19 27.36 -10.46 -9.33
C LEU A 19 26.71 -10.45 -10.72
N GLY A 20 26.96 -11.52 -11.47
CA GLY A 20 26.29 -11.78 -12.73
C GLY A 20 24.80 -11.97 -12.49
N ALA A 21 24.00 -11.19 -13.22
CA ALA A 21 22.58 -11.38 -13.38
C ALA A 21 22.31 -12.83 -13.84
N GLY A 22 21.96 -13.67 -12.89
CA GLY A 22 21.31 -14.94 -13.18
C GLY A 22 19.94 -14.62 -13.72
N LEU A 23 19.70 -14.96 -15.00
CA LEU A 23 18.35 -15.25 -15.47
C LEU A 23 17.79 -16.34 -14.54
N LEU A 24 17.04 -15.93 -13.52
CA LEU A 24 16.08 -16.80 -12.88
C LEU A 24 15.00 -17.03 -13.93
N ALA A 25 15.19 -18.08 -14.73
CA ALA A 25 14.04 -18.80 -15.26
C ALA A 25 13.16 -19.10 -14.04
N GLY A 26 12.02 -18.41 -13.94
CA GLY A 26 11.06 -18.65 -12.88
C GLY A 26 10.84 -20.16 -12.75
N PRO A 27 10.69 -20.70 -11.53
CA PRO A 27 10.48 -22.12 -11.39
C PRO A 27 9.30 -22.49 -12.28
N ALA A 28 9.48 -23.52 -13.12
CA ALA A 28 8.40 -24.11 -13.86
C ALA A 28 7.24 -24.29 -12.85
N HIS A 29 6.12 -23.60 -13.10
CA HIS A 29 4.91 -23.74 -12.31
C HIS A 29 4.47 -25.19 -12.39
N ALA A 30 5.01 -26.02 -11.50
CA ALA A 30 4.61 -27.39 -11.30
C ALA A 30 3.25 -27.29 -10.64
N SER A 31 2.19 -27.40 -11.44
CA SER A 31 0.87 -27.71 -10.93
C SER A 31 0.98 -29.05 -10.21
N THR A 32 1.22 -29.03 -8.90
CA THR A 32 0.77 -30.14 -8.07
C THR A 32 -0.74 -30.10 -8.13
N ASP A 33 -1.25 -31.08 -8.85
CA ASP A 33 -2.63 -31.52 -8.84
C ASP A 33 -3.04 -31.77 -7.39
N LEU A 34 -3.43 -30.72 -6.65
CA LEU A 34 -4.32 -30.82 -5.51
C LEU A 34 -5.71 -31.11 -6.10
N SER A 35 -5.81 -32.30 -6.69
CA SER A 35 -6.93 -32.74 -7.50
C SER A 35 -8.19 -32.76 -6.66
N GLN A 36 -9.19 -32.07 -7.20
CA GLN A 36 -10.59 -32.15 -6.86
C GLN A 36 -11.04 -33.61 -6.70
N SER A 37 -11.42 -34.03 -5.50
CA SER A 37 -12.28 -35.20 -5.37
C SER A 37 -13.74 -34.74 -5.46
N ALA A 38 -14.40 -35.06 -6.57
CA ALA A 38 -15.84 -34.82 -6.75
C ALA A 38 -16.65 -35.56 -5.67
N PRO A 39 -17.70 -34.95 -5.11
CA PRO A 39 -18.21 -35.46 -3.86
C PRO A 39 -19.34 -36.50 -4.02
N GLY A 40 -19.00 -37.77 -3.79
CA GLY A 40 -19.98 -38.84 -3.53
C GLY A 40 -20.82 -38.58 -2.27
N ASN A 41 -21.88 -39.37 -2.06
CA ASN A 41 -22.99 -39.13 -1.10
C ASN A 41 -22.61 -39.08 0.42
N GLY A 42 -21.33 -39.04 0.77
CA GLY A 42 -20.80 -38.75 2.11
C GLY A 42 -19.43 -38.07 2.12
N ALA A 43 -19.02 -37.47 1.00
CA ALA A 43 -17.64 -37.04 0.75
C ALA A 43 -17.23 -35.78 1.52
N THR A 44 -16.02 -35.83 2.08
CA THR A 44 -15.25 -34.68 2.56
C THR A 44 -14.82 -33.80 1.39
N ALA A 45 -14.65 -32.51 1.63
CA ALA A 45 -14.05 -31.56 0.70
C ALA A 45 -12.76 -31.00 1.31
N THR A 46 -11.81 -30.61 0.48
CA THR A 46 -10.55 -29.97 0.92
C THR A 46 -10.45 -28.58 0.31
N MET A 47 -10.04 -27.60 1.11
CA MET A 47 -9.77 -26.23 0.67
C MET A 47 -8.44 -25.72 1.23
N VAL A 48 -7.89 -24.71 0.56
CA VAL A 48 -6.70 -23.97 0.99
C VAL A 48 -7.15 -22.62 1.51
N ILE A 49 -6.76 -22.26 2.73
CA ILE A 49 -7.06 -20.97 3.35
C ILE A 49 -5.75 -20.25 3.62
N HIS A 50 -5.62 -19.02 3.12
CA HIS A 50 -4.46 -18.17 3.38
C HIS A 50 -4.69 -17.31 4.63
N PRO A 51 -3.61 -16.87 5.32
CA PRO A 51 -3.77 -16.04 6.50
C PRO A 51 -4.44 -14.71 6.13
N VAL A 52 -5.26 -14.19 7.05
CA VAL A 52 -5.78 -12.82 7.00
C VAL A 52 -4.67 -11.83 7.38
N ILE A 53 -3.76 -12.26 8.26
CA ILE A 53 -2.58 -11.53 8.68
C ILE A 53 -1.48 -12.53 9.06
N ASP A 54 -0.24 -12.19 8.71
CA ASP A 54 0.96 -12.85 9.19
C ASP A 54 2.07 -11.84 9.49
N THR A 55 2.90 -12.19 10.48
CA THR A 55 4.03 -11.38 10.94
C THR A 55 4.96 -12.25 11.77
N ASP A 56 6.09 -11.70 12.19
CA ASP A 56 6.99 -12.31 13.15
C ASP A 56 7.45 -11.31 14.20
N THR A 57 7.89 -11.82 15.35
CA THR A 57 8.43 -11.00 16.43
C THR A 57 9.73 -11.59 16.95
N ILE A 58 10.61 -10.70 17.39
CA ILE A 58 11.84 -11.04 18.12
C ILE A 58 11.58 -10.84 19.61
N GLY A 59 12.01 -11.76 20.46
CA GLY A 59 11.46 -12.05 21.79
C GLY A 59 11.31 -10.84 22.71
N THR A 60 12.25 -9.90 22.70
CA THR A 60 12.15 -8.62 23.45
C THR A 60 12.08 -7.37 22.59
N SER A 61 11.99 -7.51 21.27
CA SER A 61 11.93 -6.35 20.38
C SER A 61 10.61 -5.60 20.55
N SER A 62 10.68 -4.28 20.67
CA SER A 62 9.51 -3.40 20.58
C SER A 62 9.19 -2.98 19.14
N GLN A 63 9.96 -3.46 18.16
CA GLN A 63 9.70 -3.16 16.75
C GLN A 63 8.57 -4.03 16.23
N GLN A 64 7.59 -3.37 15.63
CA GLN A 64 6.55 -4.03 14.85
C GLN A 64 7.12 -4.44 13.49
N ARG A 65 6.61 -5.53 12.92
CA ARG A 65 6.82 -5.86 11.51
C ARG A 65 5.48 -5.99 10.83
N THR A 66 5.14 -4.99 10.02
CA THR A 66 3.95 -5.02 9.16
C THR A 66 4.41 -5.34 7.75
N TRP A 67 3.68 -6.16 7.01
CA TRP A 67 4.03 -6.55 5.64
C TRP A 67 5.39 -7.18 5.51
N ALA A 68 5.75 -8.03 6.47
CA ALA A 68 7.04 -8.71 6.47
C ALA A 68 7.26 -9.39 5.11
N SER A 69 8.42 -9.20 4.50
CA SER A 69 8.79 -9.92 3.26
C SER A 69 8.92 -11.43 3.50
N THR A 70 9.24 -11.79 4.75
CA THR A 70 9.44 -13.14 5.22
C THR A 70 9.03 -13.28 6.68
N LEU A 71 8.72 -14.50 7.09
CA LEU A 71 8.42 -14.86 8.48
C LEU A 71 9.60 -15.65 9.06
N GLY A 72 10.23 -15.13 10.12
CA GLY A 72 11.35 -15.78 10.78
C GLY A 72 10.95 -16.67 11.95
N VAL A 73 11.71 -17.76 12.11
CA VAL A 73 11.67 -18.62 13.29
C VAL A 73 13.10 -18.94 13.72
N ARG A 74 13.45 -18.56 14.95
CA ARG A 74 14.78 -18.75 15.54
C ARG A 74 14.67 -19.14 17.00
N GLY A 75 15.31 -20.24 17.38
CA GLY A 75 15.49 -20.59 18.79
C GLY A 75 16.78 -19.97 19.31
N ALA A 76 16.74 -19.24 20.43
CA ALA A 76 17.93 -18.66 21.05
C ALA A 76 17.91 -18.88 22.58
N GLY A 77 17.80 -20.16 23.00
CA GLY A 77 17.78 -20.53 24.42
C GLY A 77 16.40 -20.51 25.09
N GLY A 78 15.32 -20.42 24.31
CA GLY A 78 13.93 -20.48 24.78
C GLY A 78 13.05 -19.45 24.09
N ILE A 79 11.76 -19.71 23.96
CA ILE A 79 10.87 -18.96 23.06
C ILE A 79 10.68 -17.47 23.39
N ASP A 80 10.93 -17.09 24.65
CA ASP A 80 10.81 -15.71 25.14
C ASP A 80 12.16 -15.03 25.39
N THR A 81 13.28 -15.66 25.04
CA THR A 81 14.57 -15.01 25.15
C THR A 81 14.68 -13.84 24.16
N PRO A 82 15.48 -12.81 24.49
CA PRO A 82 15.63 -11.61 23.66
C PRO A 82 15.85 -11.87 22.17
N ASP A 83 16.66 -12.88 21.84
CA ASP A 83 17.10 -13.18 20.48
C ASP A 83 16.27 -14.25 19.76
N SER A 84 15.29 -14.84 20.45
CA SER A 84 14.38 -15.82 19.81
C SER A 84 13.39 -15.11 18.90
N GLN A 85 13.05 -15.74 17.79
CA GLN A 85 12.10 -15.23 16.81
C GLN A 85 11.00 -16.24 16.57
N ALA A 86 9.74 -15.79 16.51
CA ALA A 86 8.60 -16.63 16.23
C ALA A 86 7.65 -15.95 15.24
N SER A 87 7.09 -16.76 14.34
CA SER A 87 6.10 -16.32 13.36
C SER A 87 4.70 -16.46 13.94
N TYR A 88 3.81 -15.53 13.59
CA TYR A 88 2.42 -15.48 14.01
C TYR A 88 1.53 -15.36 12.78
N LEU A 89 0.50 -16.20 12.70
CA LEU A 89 -0.42 -16.25 11.57
C LEU A 89 -1.84 -16.39 12.08
N GLN A 90 -2.78 -15.70 11.43
CA GLN A 90 -4.21 -15.83 11.73
C GLN A 90 -5.02 -16.14 10.49
N PHE A 91 -5.98 -17.05 10.64
CA PHE A 91 -6.83 -17.54 9.56
C PHE A 91 -8.30 -17.38 9.93
N ASN A 92 -9.14 -17.05 8.94
CA ASN A 92 -10.58 -17.13 9.10
C ASN A 92 -11.04 -18.57 8.80
N VAL A 93 -11.39 -19.31 9.84
CA VAL A 93 -11.94 -20.65 9.81
C VAL A 93 -13.41 -20.67 10.22
N SER A 94 -14.12 -19.53 10.21
CA SER A 94 -15.53 -19.46 10.59
C SER A 94 -16.41 -20.41 9.77
N PRO A 95 -17.62 -20.76 10.23
CA PRO A 95 -18.56 -21.59 9.46
C PRO A 95 -18.93 -21.00 8.09
N ALA A 96 -18.74 -19.69 7.88
CA ALA A 96 -18.91 -19.06 6.58
C ALA A 96 -17.76 -19.36 5.59
N VAL A 97 -16.56 -19.62 6.10
CA VAL A 97 -15.40 -20.02 5.28
C VAL A 97 -15.31 -21.54 5.17
N VAL A 98 -15.48 -22.25 6.29
CA VAL A 98 -15.42 -23.71 6.37
C VAL A 98 -16.79 -24.24 6.83
N PRO A 99 -17.74 -24.45 5.89
CA PRO A 99 -19.09 -24.87 6.25
C PRO A 99 -19.12 -26.35 6.62
N GLY A 100 -19.36 -26.64 7.89
CA GLY A 100 -19.55 -28.00 8.40
C GLY A 100 -18.44 -28.46 9.33
N THR A 101 -18.22 -29.77 9.45
CA THR A 101 -17.30 -30.33 10.44
C THR A 101 -15.90 -30.49 9.87
N ILE A 102 -14.91 -29.79 10.44
CA ILE A 102 -13.49 -30.00 10.10
C ILE A 102 -13.07 -31.43 10.47
N VAL A 103 -12.53 -32.15 9.49
CA VAL A 103 -11.98 -33.50 9.62
C VAL A 103 -10.49 -33.43 9.93
N SER A 104 -9.73 -32.65 9.17
CA SER A 104 -8.29 -32.42 9.38
C SER A 104 -7.87 -31.04 8.91
N THR A 105 -6.91 -30.43 9.59
CA THR A 105 -6.30 -29.16 9.20
C THR A 105 -4.79 -29.21 9.40
N LYS A 106 -4.02 -28.84 8.38
CA LYS A 106 -2.57 -28.66 8.46
C LYS A 106 -2.17 -27.23 8.17
N LEU A 107 -1.27 -26.65 8.97
CA LEU A 107 -0.54 -25.44 8.61
C LEU A 107 0.65 -25.80 7.74
N VAL A 108 0.77 -25.15 6.59
CA VAL A 108 1.86 -25.32 5.63
C VAL A 108 2.62 -24.00 5.49
N LEU A 109 3.94 -24.04 5.74
CA LEU A 109 4.85 -22.92 5.48
C LEU A 109 5.96 -23.37 4.52
N THR A 110 6.26 -22.56 3.52
CA THR A 110 7.33 -22.82 2.54
C THR A 110 8.54 -21.95 2.87
N ALA A 111 9.71 -22.57 3.04
CA ALA A 111 10.94 -21.89 3.37
C ALA A 111 11.48 -21.12 2.15
N THR A 112 12.07 -19.95 2.41
CA THR A 112 12.75 -19.15 1.39
C THR A 112 14.11 -19.75 1.03
N PRO A 113 14.71 -19.39 -0.13
CA PRO A 113 16.08 -19.75 -0.47
C PRO A 113 17.13 -19.27 0.55
N ASP A 114 16.82 -18.19 1.28
CA ASP A 114 17.71 -17.60 2.30
C ASP A 114 17.55 -18.23 3.68
N SER A 115 16.59 -19.16 3.85
CA SER A 115 16.44 -19.92 5.09
C SER A 115 17.67 -20.79 5.35
N THR A 116 18.28 -20.62 6.54
CA THR A 116 19.50 -21.35 6.92
C THR A 116 19.23 -22.58 7.80
N ALA A 117 17.99 -22.75 8.29
CA ALA A 117 17.59 -23.94 9.03
C ALA A 117 17.72 -25.21 8.17
N PRO A 118 18.45 -26.25 8.64
CA PRO A 118 18.57 -27.51 7.93
C PRO A 118 17.23 -28.24 7.76
N VAL A 119 17.12 -29.02 6.67
CA VAL A 119 16.10 -30.07 6.58
C VAL A 119 16.23 -31.00 7.79
N GLY A 120 15.12 -31.24 8.49
CA GLY A 120 15.08 -31.98 9.76
C GLY A 120 14.91 -31.12 11.01
N THR A 121 15.15 -29.80 10.94
CA THR A 121 14.87 -28.87 12.05
C THR A 121 13.43 -29.01 12.52
N GLN A 122 13.24 -29.23 13.83
CA GLN A 122 11.91 -29.39 14.42
C GLN A 122 11.26 -28.02 14.66
N LEU A 123 10.06 -27.87 14.15
CA LEU A 123 9.22 -26.70 14.35
C LEU A 123 7.92 -27.12 15.01
N THR A 124 7.34 -26.24 15.81
CA THR A 124 6.10 -26.51 16.55
C THR A 124 5.10 -25.39 16.31
N SER A 125 3.84 -25.76 16.01
CA SER A 125 2.72 -24.83 16.01
C SER A 125 2.07 -24.80 17.39
N ALA A 126 1.90 -23.60 17.92
CA ALA A 126 1.21 -23.31 19.15
C ALA A 126 -0.06 -22.52 18.86
N PHE A 127 -1.10 -22.80 19.63
CA PHE A 127 -2.37 -22.10 19.58
C PHE A 127 -2.32 -20.86 20.44
N VAL A 128 -2.74 -19.74 19.85
CA VAL A 128 -2.83 -18.44 20.50
C VAL A 128 -4.30 -18.19 20.82
N SER A 129 -4.66 -18.26 22.11
CA SER A 129 -6.06 -18.16 22.55
C SER A 129 -6.61 -16.75 22.58
N ASP A 130 -5.73 -15.76 22.71
CA ASP A 130 -6.08 -14.35 22.52
C ASP A 130 -5.78 -14.01 21.07
N ASP A 131 -6.79 -14.05 20.22
CA ASP A 131 -6.74 -13.77 18.79
C ASP A 131 -7.11 -12.31 18.47
N THR A 132 -7.34 -11.48 19.50
CA THR A 132 -7.71 -10.06 19.40
C THR A 132 -6.54 -9.14 19.03
N TRP A 133 -5.40 -9.73 18.66
CA TRP A 133 -4.28 -9.02 18.04
C TRP A 133 -4.56 -8.63 16.58
N ASN A 134 -5.75 -8.93 16.05
CA ASN A 134 -6.35 -8.17 14.97
C ASN A 134 -7.25 -7.09 15.58
N GLY A 135 -7.09 -5.82 15.19
CA GLY A 135 -8.07 -4.79 15.59
C GLY A 135 -9.49 -5.28 15.27
N GLU A 136 -10.47 -4.96 16.11
CA GLU A 136 -11.88 -5.26 15.85
C GLU A 136 -12.35 -4.56 14.56
N GLN A 137 -12.11 -5.12 13.37
CA GLN A 137 -12.90 -5.06 12.13
C GLN A 137 -12.23 -5.92 11.05
N VAL A 138 -12.91 -6.97 10.59
CA VAL A 138 -12.42 -7.99 9.62
C VAL A 138 -12.45 -7.47 8.17
N THR A 139 -11.95 -6.26 7.94
CA THR A 139 -11.50 -5.88 6.60
C THR A 139 -9.99 -5.73 6.70
N ARG A 140 -9.24 -6.18 5.67
CA ARG A 140 -7.76 -6.22 5.53
C ARG A 140 -7.02 -4.92 5.91
N TYR A 141 -7.78 -3.92 6.24
CA TYR A 141 -7.44 -2.56 6.15
C TYR A 141 -7.04 -2.02 7.53
N ASP A 142 -7.71 -2.28 8.66
CA ASP A 142 -7.29 -1.66 9.93
C ASP A 142 -6.75 -2.65 10.99
N PRO A 143 -5.50 -3.12 10.91
CA PRO A 143 -4.81 -3.59 12.09
C PRO A 143 -4.05 -2.41 12.74
N ILE A 144 -4.73 -1.55 13.51
CA ILE A 144 -4.04 -0.92 14.65
C ILE A 144 -3.95 -1.99 15.74
N PHE A 145 -3.04 -2.94 15.53
CA PHE A 145 -2.44 -3.72 16.61
C PHE A 145 -0.95 -3.86 16.36
N THR A 146 -0.18 -3.70 17.43
CA THR A 146 1.27 -3.72 17.44
C THR A 146 1.71 -5.04 18.06
N LEU A 147 1.85 -6.10 17.24
CA LEU A 147 2.48 -7.33 17.69
C LEU A 147 3.99 -7.08 17.77
N THR A 148 4.53 -7.12 18.99
CA THR A 148 5.95 -6.96 19.29
C THR A 148 6.39 -8.08 20.21
N GLY A 149 7.69 -8.26 20.42
CA GLY A 149 8.20 -9.19 21.44
C GLY A 149 7.61 -8.92 22.84
N ALA A 150 7.35 -7.65 23.16
CA ALA A 150 6.80 -7.24 24.46
C ALA A 150 5.28 -7.45 24.59
N THR A 151 4.54 -7.43 23.49
CA THR A 151 3.06 -7.50 23.45
C THR A 151 2.53 -8.80 22.87
N LYS A 152 3.42 -9.75 22.53
CA LYS A 152 3.03 -11.03 21.93
C LYS A 152 2.13 -11.82 22.87
N PRO A 153 1.02 -12.40 22.36
CA PRO A 153 0.11 -13.19 23.17
C PRO A 153 0.77 -14.51 23.58
N THR A 154 0.29 -15.06 24.70
CA THR A 154 0.68 -16.39 25.12
C THR A 154 0.18 -17.42 24.11
N ALA A 155 0.97 -18.47 23.90
CA ALA A 155 0.58 -19.58 23.04
C ALA A 155 0.94 -20.91 23.65
N THR A 156 0.08 -21.91 23.44
CA THR A 156 0.24 -23.28 23.96
C THR A 156 0.48 -24.23 22.80
N ASP A 157 1.53 -25.05 22.88
CA ASP A 157 1.84 -26.01 21.83
C ASP A 157 0.67 -26.95 21.54
N ILE A 158 0.39 -27.14 20.25
CA ILE A 158 -0.67 -28.03 19.80
C ILE A 158 -0.11 -29.45 19.74
N SER A 159 -0.77 -30.39 20.41
CA SER A 159 -0.35 -31.80 20.40
C SER A 159 -0.31 -32.34 18.96
N GLY A 160 0.83 -32.92 18.57
CA GLY A 160 1.04 -33.48 17.23
C GLY A 160 1.47 -32.47 16.16
N SER A 161 1.62 -31.18 16.49
CA SER A 161 2.04 -30.17 15.53
C SER A 161 3.56 -30.13 15.31
N THR A 162 4.36 -30.65 16.25
CA THR A 162 5.82 -30.68 16.10
C THR A 162 6.23 -31.57 14.94
N ALA A 163 6.86 -30.98 13.92
CA ALA A 163 7.28 -31.67 12.71
C ALA A 163 8.60 -31.10 12.16
N PRO A 164 9.42 -31.93 11.47
CA PRO A 164 10.63 -31.46 10.82
C PRO A 164 10.31 -30.62 9.57
N LEU A 165 11.21 -29.69 9.23
CA LEU A 165 11.35 -29.21 7.86
C LEU A 165 11.65 -30.38 6.92
N ARG A 166 10.89 -30.51 5.82
CA ARG A 166 11.04 -31.58 4.84
C ARG A 166 11.26 -31.00 3.45
N ALA A 167 12.16 -31.63 2.69
CA ALA A 167 12.24 -31.39 1.25
C ALA A 167 11.04 -32.08 0.57
N ASP A 168 10.30 -31.33 -0.22
CA ASP A 168 9.11 -31.79 -0.93
C ASP A 168 9.07 -31.16 -2.32
N HIS A 169 9.23 -31.98 -3.35
CA HIS A 169 9.14 -31.60 -4.77
C HIS A 169 9.89 -30.30 -5.16
N GLY A 170 11.10 -30.10 -4.61
CA GLY A 170 11.96 -28.95 -4.92
C GLY A 170 11.76 -27.73 -4.02
N ALA A 171 10.85 -27.80 -3.05
CA ALA A 171 10.71 -26.82 -1.96
C ALA A 171 11.09 -27.45 -0.61
N VAL A 172 11.34 -26.63 0.40
CA VAL A 172 11.48 -27.06 1.79
C VAL A 172 10.29 -26.53 2.57
N ARG A 173 9.55 -27.41 3.26
CA ARG A 173 8.27 -27.07 3.90
C ARG A 173 8.18 -27.55 5.34
N TYR A 174 7.43 -26.80 6.12
CA TYR A 174 6.89 -27.22 7.42
C TYR A 174 5.41 -27.58 7.26
N GLU A 175 4.98 -28.71 7.81
CA GLU A 175 3.58 -29.13 7.90
C GLU A 175 3.22 -29.52 9.34
N GLY A 176 2.48 -28.65 10.03
CA GLY A 176 2.01 -28.89 11.41
C GLY A 176 0.52 -29.24 11.47
N ASP A 177 0.15 -30.29 12.21
CA ASP A 177 -1.27 -30.60 12.47
C ASP A 177 -1.86 -29.60 13.47
N VAL A 178 -2.91 -28.90 13.04
CA VAL A 178 -3.65 -27.91 13.86
C VAL A 178 -5.14 -28.24 13.93
N THR A 179 -5.51 -29.47 13.58
CA THR A 179 -6.90 -29.94 13.46
C THR A 179 -7.75 -29.64 14.70
N THR A 180 -7.21 -29.95 15.89
CA THR A 180 -7.97 -29.84 17.15
C THR A 180 -8.39 -28.41 17.41
N VAL A 181 -7.47 -27.44 17.27
CA VAL A 181 -7.75 -26.03 17.54
C VAL A 181 -8.53 -25.38 16.40
N ALA A 182 -8.31 -25.81 15.15
CA ALA A 182 -9.13 -25.36 14.02
C ALA A 182 -10.61 -25.74 14.22
N ARG A 183 -10.91 -26.93 14.76
CA ARG A 183 -12.29 -27.33 15.10
C ARG A 183 -12.86 -26.44 16.21
N THR A 184 -12.09 -26.20 17.27
CA THR A 184 -12.50 -25.32 18.37
C THR A 184 -12.89 -23.95 17.83
N GLU A 185 -12.01 -23.31 17.06
CA GLU A 185 -12.25 -21.96 16.53
C GLU A 185 -13.35 -21.91 15.47
N ASN A 186 -13.47 -22.91 14.61
CA ASN A 186 -14.59 -23.00 13.67
C ASN A 186 -15.96 -23.04 14.37
N SER A 187 -16.05 -23.68 15.54
CA SER A 187 -17.26 -23.66 16.37
C SER A 187 -17.38 -22.43 17.28
N GLY A 188 -16.30 -21.66 17.41
CA GLY A 188 -16.18 -20.45 18.21
C GLY A 188 -16.37 -19.19 17.36
N ASP A 189 -15.41 -18.27 17.46
CA ASP A 189 -15.44 -16.99 16.74
C ASP A 189 -14.97 -17.08 15.28
N GLY A 190 -14.43 -18.24 14.88
CA GLY A 190 -13.93 -18.49 13.55
C GLY A 190 -12.53 -17.95 13.27
N ARG A 191 -11.75 -17.53 14.27
CA ARG A 191 -10.43 -16.92 14.10
C ARG A 191 -9.34 -17.83 14.68
N LEU A 192 -8.67 -18.56 13.80
CA LEU A 192 -7.56 -19.42 14.20
C LEU A 192 -6.25 -18.66 14.22
N SER A 193 -5.74 -18.37 15.41
CA SER A 193 -4.42 -17.73 15.61
C SER A 193 -3.36 -18.75 16.02
N LEU A 194 -2.23 -18.73 15.32
CA LEU A 194 -1.14 -19.69 15.47
C LEU A 194 0.19 -18.96 15.66
N ARG A 195 1.05 -19.54 16.48
CA ARG A 195 2.47 -19.21 16.59
C ARG A 195 3.30 -20.39 16.07
N VAL A 196 4.34 -20.13 15.30
CA VAL A 196 5.32 -21.13 14.87
C VAL A 196 6.67 -20.79 15.44
N TRP A 197 7.30 -21.77 16.09
CA TRP A 197 8.57 -21.58 16.79
C TRP A 197 9.43 -22.85 16.76
N THR A 198 10.69 -22.74 17.19
CA THR A 198 11.62 -23.87 17.32
C THR A 198 12.37 -23.86 18.65
N ALA A 199 12.59 -25.04 19.22
CA ALA A 199 13.48 -25.25 20.36
C ALA A 199 14.95 -25.46 19.96
N ASP A 200 15.22 -25.62 18.67
CA ASP A 200 16.56 -25.80 18.12
C ASP A 200 17.32 -24.45 18.17
N GLN A 201 18.38 -24.40 18.98
CA GLN A 201 19.07 -23.15 19.34
C GLN A 201 19.94 -22.59 18.21
N ASP A 202 20.23 -23.39 17.19
CA ASP A 202 21.06 -23.01 16.05
C ASP A 202 20.24 -22.89 14.75
N ALA A 203 18.93 -23.22 14.80
CA ALA A 203 18.05 -23.10 13.65
C ALA A 203 17.59 -21.67 13.43
N ALA A 204 17.75 -21.17 12.21
CA ALA A 204 17.16 -19.93 11.73
C ALA A 204 16.38 -20.22 10.43
N ALA A 205 15.11 -20.57 10.61
CA ALA A 205 14.20 -20.80 9.50
C ALA A 205 13.60 -19.48 9.04
N GLN A 206 13.45 -19.34 7.73
CA GLN A 206 12.79 -18.19 7.12
C GLN A 206 11.75 -18.69 6.12
N PHE A 207 10.52 -18.23 6.25
CA PHE A 207 9.39 -18.62 5.40
C PHE A 207 8.91 -17.45 4.57
N TYR A 208 8.30 -17.75 3.44
CA TYR A 208 7.54 -16.76 2.68
C TYR A 208 6.39 -16.22 3.54
N SER A 209 6.19 -14.90 3.52
CA SER A 209 5.03 -14.21 4.07
C SER A 209 3.94 -14.08 3.02
N ASP A 210 2.67 -14.05 3.41
CA ASP A 210 1.53 -13.83 2.54
C ASP A 210 1.63 -12.48 1.82
N ASP A 211 2.20 -11.46 2.46
CA ASP A 211 2.28 -10.11 1.89
C ASP A 211 3.21 -9.99 0.69
N HIS A 212 4.22 -10.87 0.58
CA HIS A 212 5.25 -10.81 -0.47
C HIS A 212 5.37 -12.09 -1.31
N SER A 213 4.47 -13.05 -1.11
CA SER A 213 4.45 -14.28 -1.88
C SER A 213 3.15 -14.46 -2.66
N ILE A 214 3.19 -15.46 -3.54
CA ILE A 214 2.15 -15.78 -4.50
C ILE A 214 1.94 -17.29 -4.52
N ALA A 215 0.74 -17.72 -4.92
CA ALA A 215 0.42 -19.13 -5.13
C ALA A 215 0.88 -20.04 -3.97
N ASP A 216 1.52 -21.17 -4.29
CA ASP A 216 1.87 -22.26 -3.36
C ASP A 216 3.00 -21.90 -2.37
N ASN A 217 3.65 -20.74 -2.55
CA ASN A 217 4.64 -20.26 -1.59
C ASN A 217 3.99 -19.57 -0.38
N ARG A 218 2.75 -19.11 -0.52
CA ARG A 218 2.02 -18.43 0.55
C ARG A 218 1.78 -19.37 1.73
N PRO A 219 1.86 -18.88 2.98
CA PRO A 219 1.36 -19.62 4.13
C PRO A 219 -0.09 -20.06 3.92
N ALA A 220 -0.41 -21.27 4.36
CA ALA A 220 -1.74 -21.82 4.12
C ALA A 220 -2.18 -22.83 5.18
N LEU A 221 -3.49 -22.90 5.40
CA LEU A 221 -4.14 -24.07 5.99
C LEU A 221 -4.70 -24.96 4.89
N LEU A 222 -4.34 -26.24 4.93
CA LEU A 222 -5.01 -27.28 4.17
C LEU A 222 -6.13 -27.86 5.04
N VAL A 223 -7.38 -27.48 4.76
CA VAL A 223 -8.55 -27.87 5.56
C VAL A 223 -9.39 -28.89 4.82
N THR A 224 -9.52 -30.09 5.38
CA THR A 224 -10.50 -31.09 4.97
C THR A 224 -11.70 -31.04 5.91
N PHE A 225 -12.91 -30.90 5.36
CA PHE A 225 -14.13 -30.77 6.14
C PHE A 225 -15.28 -31.57 5.51
N LYS A 226 -16.31 -31.83 6.31
CA LYS A 226 -17.55 -32.49 5.88
C LYS A 226 -18.69 -31.47 5.90
N PRO A 227 -19.23 -31.06 4.72
CA PRO A 227 -20.37 -30.16 4.65
C PRO A 227 -21.60 -30.72 5.36
N THR A 228 -22.37 -29.85 6.01
CA THR A 228 -23.55 -30.23 6.80
C THR A 228 -24.86 -30.12 6.02
N THR A 229 -24.97 -29.22 5.03
CA THR A 229 -26.15 -29.11 4.15
C THR A 229 -25.83 -29.39 2.69
N GLY A 230 -26.84 -29.82 1.93
CA GLY A 230 -26.71 -29.99 0.48
C GLY A 230 -26.47 -28.68 -0.27
N ARG A 231 -26.88 -27.54 0.29
CA ARG A 231 -26.64 -26.21 -0.28
C ARG A 231 -25.18 -25.81 -0.10
N ASP A 232 -24.64 -25.87 1.11
CA ASP A 232 -23.23 -25.52 1.36
C ASP A 232 -22.27 -26.41 0.56
N LYS A 233 -22.64 -27.69 0.37
CA LYS A 233 -21.91 -28.61 -0.49
C LYS A 233 -21.87 -28.14 -1.94
N LYS A 234 -22.97 -27.59 -2.46
CA LYS A 234 -23.05 -27.04 -3.81
C LYS A 234 -22.28 -25.72 -3.89
N ASP A 235 -22.54 -24.78 -3.00
CA ASP A 235 -21.94 -23.45 -2.98
C ASP A 235 -20.41 -23.54 -2.87
N ALA A 236 -19.88 -24.39 -1.98
CA ALA A 236 -18.45 -24.64 -1.88
C ALA A 236 -17.85 -25.29 -3.13
N ALA A 237 -18.57 -26.22 -3.77
CA ALA A 237 -18.11 -26.86 -5.00
C ALA A 237 -18.10 -25.88 -6.19
N ASP A 238 -19.09 -25.01 -6.29
CA ASP A 238 -19.21 -24.03 -7.37
C ASP A 238 -18.19 -22.90 -7.19
N ALA A 239 -18.03 -22.36 -5.97
CA ALA A 239 -16.96 -21.39 -5.65
C ALA A 239 -15.56 -21.94 -5.96
N ALA A 240 -15.29 -23.21 -5.62
CA ALA A 240 -14.01 -23.84 -5.90
C ALA A 240 -13.77 -24.04 -7.41
N LYS A 241 -14.80 -24.41 -8.17
CA LYS A 241 -14.70 -24.52 -9.64
C LYS A 241 -14.51 -23.15 -10.29
N ASP A 242 -15.25 -22.14 -9.86
CA ASP A 242 -15.12 -20.78 -10.38
C ASP A 242 -13.76 -20.16 -10.04
N LEU A 243 -13.20 -20.44 -8.86
CA LEU A 243 -11.82 -20.08 -8.53
C LEU A 243 -10.81 -20.79 -9.46
N ALA A 244 -11.00 -22.09 -9.71
CA ALA A 244 -10.14 -22.84 -10.63
C ALA A 244 -10.23 -22.35 -12.08
N ASP A 245 -11.44 -22.01 -12.55
CA ASP A 245 -11.69 -21.43 -13.87
C ASP A 245 -11.06 -20.03 -13.99
N ALA A 246 -11.10 -19.22 -12.93
CA ALA A 246 -10.45 -17.91 -12.89
C ALA A 246 -8.92 -18.03 -12.93
N ARG A 247 -8.34 -18.98 -12.19
CA ARG A 247 -6.90 -19.34 -12.28
C ARG A 247 -6.52 -19.74 -13.70
N ASP A 248 -7.30 -20.63 -14.31
CA ASP A 248 -7.05 -21.09 -15.67
C ASP A 248 -7.25 -20.00 -16.72
N TYR A 249 -8.23 -19.12 -16.52
CA TYR A 249 -8.41 -17.92 -17.34
C TYR A 249 -7.14 -17.07 -17.37
N LEU A 250 -6.60 -16.68 -16.20
CA LEU A 250 -5.36 -15.90 -16.15
C LEU A 250 -4.16 -16.65 -16.72
N ARG A 251 -4.01 -17.94 -16.42
CA ARG A 251 -2.93 -18.77 -16.98
C ARG A 251 -2.95 -18.78 -18.51
N ARG A 252 -4.14 -18.89 -19.12
CA ARG A 252 -4.32 -18.89 -20.58
C ARG A 252 -4.03 -17.54 -21.23
N LEU A 253 -4.15 -16.43 -20.50
CA LEU A 253 -3.74 -15.13 -21.04
C LEU A 253 -2.23 -15.11 -21.33
N GLY A 254 -1.44 -15.90 -20.59
CA GLY A 254 0.02 -15.85 -20.64
C GLY A 254 0.54 -14.46 -20.26
N PRO A 255 1.69 -14.03 -20.79
CA PRO A 255 2.15 -12.65 -20.64
C PRO A 255 1.12 -11.66 -21.21
N VAL A 256 0.60 -10.77 -20.36
CA VAL A 256 -0.54 -9.90 -20.68
C VAL A 256 -0.08 -8.63 -21.39
N LYS A 257 -0.44 -8.50 -22.67
CA LYS A 257 -0.07 -7.35 -23.51
C LYS A 257 -1.21 -6.36 -23.75
N HIS A 258 -2.42 -6.69 -23.33
CA HIS A 258 -3.65 -5.93 -23.59
C HIS A 258 -4.55 -5.92 -22.37
N ASP A 259 -5.46 -4.94 -22.29
CA ASP A 259 -6.43 -4.83 -21.20
C ASP A 259 -7.19 -6.16 -20.99
N ILE A 260 -7.33 -6.55 -19.74
CA ILE A 260 -8.00 -7.78 -19.30
C ILE A 260 -9.46 -7.47 -18.98
N ALA A 261 -10.37 -8.29 -19.48
CA ALA A 261 -11.77 -8.23 -19.06
C ALA A 261 -11.98 -9.14 -17.84
N PHE A 262 -11.84 -8.59 -16.63
CA PHE A 262 -12.06 -9.35 -15.41
C PHE A 262 -13.54 -9.75 -15.26
N PRO A 263 -13.86 -11.06 -15.16
CA PRO A 263 -15.24 -11.50 -14.96
C PRO A 263 -15.72 -11.13 -13.55
N SER A 264 -16.95 -10.61 -13.46
CA SER A 264 -17.62 -10.34 -12.18
C SER A 264 -18.50 -11.49 -11.70
N VAL A 265 -18.76 -12.48 -12.57
CA VAL A 265 -19.52 -13.70 -12.30
C VAL A 265 -18.81 -14.88 -12.94
N GLY A 266 -18.65 -15.97 -12.19
CA GLY A 266 -18.04 -17.20 -12.63
C GLY A 266 -19.00 -18.08 -13.43
N ARG A 267 -18.48 -19.12 -14.07
CA ARG A 267 -19.27 -20.02 -14.93
C ARG A 267 -20.27 -20.85 -14.15
N HIS A 268 -20.03 -21.03 -12.84
CA HIS A 268 -20.89 -21.77 -11.93
C HIS A 268 -21.80 -20.86 -11.09
N GLY A 269 -21.74 -19.53 -11.31
CA GLY A 269 -22.67 -18.55 -10.73
C GLY A 269 -22.09 -17.76 -9.56
N SER A 270 -20.86 -18.03 -9.13
CA SER A 270 -20.22 -17.31 -8.04
C SER A 270 -19.90 -15.86 -8.44
N ARG A 271 -19.96 -14.93 -7.49
CA ARG A 271 -19.54 -13.53 -7.68
C ARG A 271 -18.03 -13.42 -7.54
N LEU A 272 -17.36 -12.77 -8.50
CA LEU A 272 -15.92 -12.55 -8.51
C LEU A 272 -15.59 -11.08 -8.23
N THR A 273 -14.53 -10.81 -7.50
CA THR A 273 -13.98 -9.46 -7.27
C THR A 273 -12.46 -9.50 -7.32
N TRP A 274 -11.88 -8.56 -8.06
CA TRP A 274 -10.45 -8.51 -8.35
C TRP A 274 -9.85 -7.23 -7.77
N SER A 275 -8.62 -7.31 -7.25
CA SER A 275 -7.85 -6.13 -6.85
C SER A 275 -6.37 -6.32 -7.17
N SER A 276 -5.73 -5.29 -7.71
CA SER A 276 -4.32 -5.30 -8.07
C SER A 276 -3.42 -4.74 -6.97
N LEU A 277 -2.26 -5.35 -6.80
CA LEU A 277 -1.19 -4.82 -5.95
C LEU A 277 -0.24 -3.90 -6.71
N ASP A 278 -0.40 -3.75 -8.03
CA ASP A 278 0.34 -2.80 -8.88
C ASP A 278 -0.58 -2.17 -9.93
N ASP A 279 -1.23 -1.07 -9.54
CA ASP A 279 -2.12 -0.32 -10.42
C ASP A 279 -1.42 0.40 -11.57
N GLN A 280 -0.09 0.52 -11.54
CA GLN A 280 0.63 1.18 -12.61
C GLN A 280 0.69 0.30 -13.84
N ASN A 281 0.99 -0.98 -13.65
CA ASN A 281 1.15 -1.93 -14.75
C ASN A 281 -0.13 -2.71 -15.07
N LEU A 282 -1.00 -2.96 -14.08
CA LEU A 282 -2.31 -3.57 -14.29
C LEU A 282 -3.27 -3.15 -13.17
N ASN A 283 -4.28 -2.34 -13.45
CA ASN A 283 -5.21 -1.89 -12.40
C ASN A 283 -6.37 -2.86 -12.13
N ASP A 284 -7.12 -2.63 -11.05
CA ASP A 284 -8.27 -3.44 -10.62
C ASP A 284 -9.41 -3.57 -11.67
N ARG A 285 -9.39 -2.74 -12.72
CA ARG A 285 -10.36 -2.80 -13.85
C ARG A 285 -9.80 -3.54 -15.06
N GLY A 286 -8.58 -4.06 -14.97
CA GLY A 286 -7.90 -4.78 -16.03
C GLY A 286 -7.20 -3.88 -17.05
N LYS A 287 -7.05 -2.58 -16.79
CA LYS A 287 -6.26 -1.71 -17.68
C LYS A 287 -4.78 -2.08 -17.56
N VAL A 288 -4.13 -2.34 -18.68
CA VAL A 288 -2.71 -2.72 -18.75
C VAL A 288 -1.85 -1.57 -19.25
N THR A 289 -0.76 -1.30 -18.53
CA THR A 289 0.31 -0.40 -18.96
C THR A 289 1.63 -1.19 -18.96
N ARG A 290 2.22 -1.37 -20.14
CA ARG A 290 3.44 -2.17 -20.28
C ARG A 290 4.67 -1.35 -19.90
N PRO A 291 5.63 -1.92 -19.15
CA PRO A 291 6.94 -1.29 -18.96
C PRO A 291 7.62 -1.03 -20.30
N THR A 292 8.53 -0.05 -20.35
CA THR A 292 9.32 0.21 -21.56
C THR A 292 10.49 -0.78 -21.70
N ALA A 293 11.12 -0.84 -22.88
CA ALA A 293 12.14 -1.84 -23.22
C ALA A 293 13.34 -1.91 -22.25
N ASP A 294 13.64 -0.79 -21.60
CA ASP A 294 14.77 -0.60 -20.67
C ASP A 294 14.41 -0.95 -19.21
N LEU A 295 13.13 -1.15 -18.91
CA LEU A 295 12.65 -1.69 -17.64
C LEU A 295 12.49 -3.22 -17.73
N PRO A 296 12.54 -3.94 -16.59
CA PRO A 296 12.17 -5.36 -16.56
C PRO A 296 10.67 -5.55 -16.87
N ASP A 297 10.28 -6.80 -17.12
CA ASP A 297 8.86 -7.19 -17.12
C ASP A 297 8.26 -6.90 -15.73
N ALA A 298 6.98 -6.52 -15.69
CA ALA A 298 6.29 -6.26 -14.43
C ALA A 298 5.55 -7.52 -13.96
N ASP A 299 5.89 -7.96 -12.75
CA ASP A 299 5.21 -9.05 -12.06
C ASP A 299 4.10 -8.49 -11.17
N VAL A 300 2.86 -8.54 -11.66
CA VAL A 300 1.70 -7.98 -10.98
C VAL A 300 0.95 -9.06 -10.21
N ALA A 301 0.81 -8.88 -8.89
CA ALA A 301 -0.07 -9.70 -8.07
C ALA A 301 -1.51 -9.16 -8.09
N LEU A 302 -2.47 -10.07 -8.24
CA LEU A 302 -3.91 -9.82 -8.23
C LEU A 302 -4.58 -10.65 -7.13
N ASP A 303 -5.26 -9.99 -6.20
CA ASP A 303 -6.14 -10.66 -5.25
C ASP A 303 -7.52 -10.90 -5.89
N LEU A 304 -8.00 -12.14 -5.80
CA LEU A 304 -9.29 -12.60 -6.27
C LEU A 304 -10.14 -13.06 -5.08
N LYS A 305 -11.37 -12.58 -5.01
CA LYS A 305 -12.42 -13.06 -4.09
C LYS A 305 -13.55 -13.70 -4.89
N VAL A 306 -13.90 -14.94 -4.55
CA VAL A 306 -14.99 -15.72 -5.16
C VAL A 306 -16.04 -16.02 -4.10
N THR A 307 -17.28 -15.58 -4.29
CA THR A 307 -18.37 -15.76 -3.33
C THR A 307 -19.55 -16.48 -3.96
N ASP A 308 -19.98 -17.60 -3.37
CA ASP A 308 -21.19 -18.35 -3.74
C ASP A 308 -22.03 -18.58 -2.49
N GLY A 309 -23.26 -18.06 -2.46
CA GLY A 309 -24.11 -18.13 -1.27
C GLY A 309 -23.40 -17.56 -0.03
N SER A 310 -23.20 -18.40 0.99
CA SER A 310 -22.46 -18.06 2.22
C SER A 310 -20.95 -18.29 2.11
N VAL A 311 -20.48 -19.03 1.10
CA VAL A 311 -19.08 -19.43 0.94
C VAL A 311 -18.30 -18.34 0.24
N THR A 312 -17.13 -18.01 0.77
CA THR A 312 -16.19 -17.06 0.15
C THR A 312 -14.78 -17.64 0.16
N LEU A 313 -14.17 -17.73 -1.01
CA LEU A 313 -12.78 -18.12 -1.21
C LEU A 313 -11.97 -16.92 -1.68
N THR A 314 -10.70 -16.86 -1.29
CA THR A 314 -9.75 -15.83 -1.74
C THR A 314 -8.46 -16.45 -2.23
N ASP A 315 -7.84 -15.82 -3.21
CA ASP A 315 -6.55 -16.24 -3.76
C ASP A 315 -5.74 -15.06 -4.30
N ARG A 316 -4.43 -15.24 -4.46
CA ARG A 316 -3.52 -14.27 -5.06
C ARG A 316 -2.82 -14.88 -6.26
N LEU A 317 -3.07 -14.29 -7.41
CA LEU A 317 -2.64 -14.75 -8.72
C LEU A 317 -1.59 -13.80 -9.29
N GLN A 318 -0.54 -14.34 -9.92
CA GLN A 318 0.48 -13.54 -10.59
C GLN A 318 0.14 -13.39 -12.08
N VAL A 319 0.30 -12.17 -12.58
CA VAL A 319 0.22 -11.82 -13.99
C VAL A 319 1.51 -11.14 -14.41
N VAL A 320 2.15 -11.66 -15.46
CA VAL A 320 3.32 -11.02 -16.06
C VAL A 320 2.84 -10.02 -17.10
N VAL A 321 3.17 -8.74 -16.93
CA VAL A 321 3.00 -7.71 -17.94
C VAL A 321 4.37 -7.50 -18.62
N PRO A 322 4.59 -8.08 -19.81
CA PRO A 322 5.88 -8.00 -20.47
C PRO A 322 6.15 -6.57 -20.93
N LYS A 323 7.41 -6.18 -20.81
CA LYS A 323 7.88 -4.92 -21.36
C LYS A 323 7.58 -4.81 -22.85
N ASP A 324 7.46 -3.59 -23.34
CA ASP A 324 7.22 -3.31 -24.74
C ASP A 324 8.53 -3.01 -25.49
N PRO A 325 9.09 -3.97 -26.24
CA PRO A 325 10.31 -3.73 -27.02
C PRO A 325 10.06 -2.75 -28.17
N ALA A 326 8.80 -2.58 -28.59
CA ALA A 326 8.40 -1.62 -29.61
C ALA A 326 8.01 -0.26 -29.02
N ALA A 327 8.01 -0.10 -27.69
CA ALA A 327 7.90 1.21 -27.08
C ALA A 327 9.09 2.03 -27.57
N LYS A 328 8.81 2.94 -28.52
CA LYS A 328 9.80 3.91 -28.96
C LYS A 328 10.33 4.62 -27.72
N ALA A 329 11.61 5.02 -27.75
CA ALA A 329 12.08 6.03 -26.83
C ALA A 329 11.09 7.20 -26.91
N GLY A 330 10.24 7.34 -25.89
CA GLY A 330 9.28 8.43 -25.84
C GLY A 330 10.05 9.73 -25.94
N ALA A 331 9.42 10.78 -26.47
CA ALA A 331 10.03 12.10 -26.50
C ALA A 331 10.63 12.41 -25.11
N PRO A 332 11.81 13.05 -25.06
CA PRO A 332 12.35 13.52 -23.79
C PRO A 332 11.26 14.30 -23.05
N VAL A 333 11.05 13.99 -21.77
CA VAL A 333 10.11 14.76 -20.96
C VAL A 333 10.63 16.19 -20.90
N ASP A 334 9.79 17.14 -21.30
CA ASP A 334 10.11 18.55 -21.21
C ASP A 334 10.35 18.93 -19.74
N ALA A 335 11.52 19.52 -19.50
CA ALA A 335 11.95 19.98 -18.18
C ALA A 335 11.12 21.19 -17.72
N ALA A 336 10.53 21.96 -18.65
CA ALA A 336 9.66 23.06 -18.31
C ALA A 336 8.42 22.57 -17.55
N LEU A 337 8.06 23.34 -16.52
CA LEU A 337 6.83 23.18 -15.76
C LEU A 337 5.65 23.39 -16.71
N ARG A 338 4.79 22.37 -16.79
CA ARG A 338 3.54 22.45 -17.54
C ARG A 338 2.53 23.30 -16.75
N PRO A 339 1.94 24.36 -17.32
CA PRO A 339 0.85 25.07 -16.67
C PRO A 339 -0.32 24.13 -16.36
N VAL A 340 -0.87 24.24 -15.16
CA VAL A 340 -2.01 23.42 -14.73
C VAL A 340 -3.30 24.18 -15.00
N ALA A 341 -4.18 23.59 -15.83
CA ALA A 341 -5.47 24.19 -16.13
C ALA A 341 -6.42 24.04 -14.92
N VAL A 342 -6.81 25.16 -14.31
CA VAL A 342 -7.90 25.22 -13.32
C VAL A 342 -9.23 25.27 -14.07
N GLU A 343 -10.20 24.47 -13.65
CA GLU A 343 -11.50 24.42 -14.34
C GLU A 343 -12.26 25.75 -14.21
N HIS A 344 -13.01 26.11 -15.26
CA HIS A 344 -13.78 27.35 -15.30
C HIS A 344 -14.77 27.47 -14.14
N ASP A 345 -15.49 26.38 -13.82
CA ASP A 345 -16.41 26.33 -12.68
C ASP A 345 -15.71 26.63 -11.35
N VAL A 346 -14.45 26.22 -11.20
CA VAL A 346 -13.64 26.48 -10.00
C VAL A 346 -13.32 27.96 -9.93
N THR A 347 -12.80 28.55 -11.01
CA THR A 347 -12.46 29.98 -11.04
C THR A 347 -13.68 30.88 -10.83
N ASP A 348 -14.82 30.52 -11.40
CA ASP A 348 -16.08 31.26 -11.24
C ASP A 348 -16.57 31.24 -9.78
N LEU A 349 -16.61 30.06 -9.18
CA LEU A 349 -17.08 29.89 -7.79
C LEU A 349 -16.13 30.56 -6.80
N ILE A 350 -14.82 30.45 -7.02
CA ILE A 350 -13.83 31.19 -6.21
C ILE A 350 -14.09 32.69 -6.33
N SER A 351 -14.26 33.21 -7.54
CA SER A 351 -14.54 34.64 -7.76
C SER A 351 -15.83 35.08 -7.08
N GLN A 352 -16.87 34.25 -7.11
CA GLN A 352 -18.17 34.55 -6.52
C GLN A 352 -18.18 34.47 -4.99
N LYS A 353 -17.59 33.41 -4.41
CA LYS A 353 -17.71 33.10 -2.98
C LYS A 353 -16.57 33.70 -2.15
N TRP A 354 -15.38 33.81 -2.73
CA TRP A 354 -14.17 34.26 -2.00
C TRP A 354 -13.53 35.51 -2.62
N GLY A 355 -13.73 35.78 -3.92
CA GLY A 355 -13.19 36.95 -4.61
C GLY A 355 -11.68 37.08 -4.40
N THR A 356 -11.23 38.26 -3.98
CA THR A 356 -9.81 38.53 -3.71
C THR A 356 -9.30 37.94 -2.39
N ALA A 357 -10.16 37.32 -1.57
CA ALA A 357 -9.72 36.63 -0.35
C ALA A 357 -9.01 35.29 -0.66
N PHE A 358 -9.24 34.72 -1.85
CA PHE A 358 -8.50 33.55 -2.31
C PHE A 358 -7.24 33.97 -3.07
N THR A 359 -6.09 33.40 -2.68
CA THR A 359 -4.82 33.66 -3.36
C THR A 359 -4.38 32.43 -4.17
N PRO A 360 -4.29 32.50 -5.51
CA PRO A 360 -3.85 31.38 -6.32
C PRO A 360 -2.34 31.11 -6.16
N VAL A 361 -1.93 29.92 -6.58
CA VAL A 361 -0.52 29.51 -6.59
C VAL A 361 0.32 30.38 -7.52
N THR A 362 1.55 30.68 -7.10
CA THR A 362 2.61 31.26 -7.92
C THR A 362 3.55 30.16 -8.39
N PRO A 363 3.70 29.90 -9.70
CA PRO A 363 4.53 28.81 -10.19
C PRO A 363 6.04 29.06 -9.97
N PRO A 364 6.84 27.99 -9.82
CA PRO A 364 8.32 28.05 -9.81
C PRO A 364 8.92 28.88 -10.97
N THR A 365 9.94 29.66 -10.65
CA THR A 365 10.81 30.31 -11.65
C THR A 365 11.98 29.38 -11.98
N GLN A 366 11.90 28.65 -13.10
CA GLN A 366 12.93 27.69 -13.49
C GLN A 366 14.10 28.34 -14.23
N VAL A 367 15.30 27.79 -14.03
CA VAL A 367 16.47 28.00 -14.88
C VAL A 367 16.65 26.76 -15.75
N LEU A 368 16.45 26.89 -17.06
CA LEU A 368 16.48 25.77 -18.02
C LEU A 368 17.71 25.80 -18.95
N THR A 369 18.58 26.79 -18.81
CA THR A 369 19.72 27.02 -19.71
C THR A 369 20.91 26.08 -19.45
N ARG A 370 20.94 25.44 -18.28
CA ARG A 370 21.96 24.46 -17.89
C ARG A 370 21.29 23.14 -17.59
N GLU A 371 21.75 22.08 -18.23
CA GLU A 371 21.27 20.71 -18.00
C GLU A 371 22.44 19.76 -17.79
N ILE A 372 22.34 18.90 -16.77
CA ILE A 372 23.29 17.82 -16.51
C ILE A 372 22.55 16.47 -16.63
N PRO A 373 22.92 15.61 -17.60
CA PRO A 373 22.38 14.26 -17.67
C PRO A 373 23.02 13.36 -16.61
N VAL A 374 22.24 12.43 -16.05
CA VAL A 374 22.66 11.45 -15.05
C VAL A 374 22.16 10.08 -15.50
N ALA A 375 23.05 9.14 -15.76
CA ALA A 375 22.73 7.74 -16.07
C ALA A 375 22.64 6.90 -14.77
N PRO A 376 21.93 5.76 -14.78
CA PRO A 376 21.98 4.79 -13.68
C PRO A 376 23.41 4.53 -13.18
N GLY A 377 23.59 4.53 -11.86
CA GLY A 377 24.89 4.37 -11.20
C GLY A 377 25.72 5.66 -11.06
N GLN A 378 25.33 6.76 -11.70
CA GLN A 378 25.93 8.08 -11.46
C GLN A 378 25.24 8.79 -10.29
N SER A 379 25.98 9.70 -9.63
CA SER A 379 25.45 10.43 -8.47
C SER A 379 24.46 11.52 -8.89
N ILE A 380 23.18 11.34 -8.52
CA ILE A 380 22.16 12.39 -8.68
C ILE A 380 22.50 13.61 -7.82
N GLN A 381 22.95 13.40 -6.57
CA GLN A 381 23.28 14.48 -5.64
C GLN A 381 24.37 15.41 -6.19
N ALA A 382 25.44 14.85 -6.78
CA ALA A 382 26.51 15.66 -7.37
C ALA A 382 26.01 16.55 -8.52
N ALA A 383 25.07 16.05 -9.33
CA ALA A 383 24.46 16.84 -10.39
C ALA A 383 23.57 17.97 -9.82
N VAL A 384 22.75 17.68 -8.80
CA VAL A 384 21.93 18.66 -8.09
C VAL A 384 22.80 19.78 -7.52
N ASP A 385 23.88 19.45 -6.81
CA ASP A 385 24.77 20.44 -6.23
C ASP A 385 25.50 21.26 -7.31
N SER A 386 25.88 20.64 -8.43
CA SER A 386 26.54 21.33 -9.54
C SER A 386 25.64 22.35 -10.24
N VAL A 387 24.37 22.02 -10.52
CA VAL A 387 23.44 22.99 -11.12
C VAL A 387 23.04 24.08 -10.13
N ALA A 388 22.87 23.76 -8.85
CA ALA A 388 22.56 24.74 -7.81
C ALA A 388 23.70 25.75 -7.62
N ALA A 389 24.95 25.29 -7.59
CA ALA A 389 26.13 26.15 -7.50
C ALA A 389 26.28 27.09 -8.72
N ALA A 390 25.68 26.71 -9.86
CA ALA A 390 25.62 27.54 -11.06
C ALA A 390 24.42 28.50 -11.11
N GLY A 391 23.65 28.61 -10.03
CA GLY A 391 22.47 29.49 -9.94
C GLY A 391 21.15 28.84 -10.38
N GLY A 392 21.13 27.52 -10.58
CA GLY A 392 19.96 26.77 -11.01
C GLY A 392 20.19 26.00 -12.30
N GLY A 393 19.31 25.04 -12.58
CA GLY A 393 19.41 24.21 -13.77
C GLY A 393 18.60 22.93 -13.68
N VAL A 394 18.76 22.11 -14.71
CA VAL A 394 18.08 20.83 -14.90
C VAL A 394 19.04 19.69 -14.59
N VAL A 395 18.61 18.75 -13.76
CA VAL A 395 19.21 17.43 -13.61
C VAL A 395 18.31 16.45 -14.36
N ARG A 396 18.82 15.87 -15.46
CA ARG A 396 18.06 14.94 -16.30
C ARG A 396 18.47 13.51 -16.03
N LEU A 397 17.57 12.74 -15.44
CA LEU A 397 17.77 11.32 -15.19
C LEU A 397 17.50 10.51 -16.46
N GLY A 398 18.45 9.64 -16.81
CA GLY A 398 18.30 8.66 -17.88
C GLY A 398 17.24 7.61 -17.56
N VAL A 399 16.87 6.84 -18.58
CA VAL A 399 15.99 5.67 -18.45
C VAL A 399 16.69 4.60 -17.59
N GLY A 400 15.89 3.85 -16.82
CA GLY A 400 16.37 2.77 -15.96
C GLY A 400 16.20 3.08 -14.47
N VAL A 401 16.80 2.22 -13.65
CA VAL A 401 16.74 2.33 -12.19
C VAL A 401 17.97 3.09 -11.66
N HIS A 402 17.72 4.15 -10.90
CA HIS A 402 18.71 4.91 -10.15
C HIS A 402 18.60 4.53 -8.67
N GLU A 403 19.53 3.71 -8.20
CA GLU A 403 19.56 3.26 -6.80
C GLU A 403 20.07 4.36 -5.87
N LEU A 404 19.36 4.60 -4.76
CA LEU A 404 19.73 5.51 -3.69
C LEU A 404 19.66 4.81 -2.33
N THR A 405 20.72 4.93 -1.54
CA THR A 405 20.79 4.42 -0.16
C THR A 405 20.83 5.56 0.87
N THR A 406 20.97 6.81 0.41
CA THR A 406 21.06 8.01 1.23
C THR A 406 20.14 9.11 0.67
N PRO A 407 19.61 10.02 1.50
CA PRO A 407 18.72 11.08 1.05
C PRO A 407 19.26 11.94 -0.09
N LEU A 408 18.43 12.21 -1.09
CA LEU A 408 18.66 13.22 -2.13
C LEU A 408 18.25 14.60 -1.61
N ASN A 409 19.24 15.47 -1.39
CA ASN A 409 19.06 16.80 -0.87
C ASN A 409 18.89 17.83 -2.00
N MET A 410 17.64 18.26 -2.20
CA MET A 410 17.24 19.26 -3.17
C MET A 410 17.71 20.66 -2.78
N ARG A 411 17.92 21.49 -3.81
CA ARG A 411 18.39 22.88 -3.72
C ARG A 411 17.42 23.80 -4.47
N SER A 412 17.46 25.10 -4.15
CA SER A 412 16.63 26.08 -4.85
C SER A 412 16.95 26.14 -6.34
N THR A 413 15.92 26.42 -7.15
CA THR A 413 16.04 26.64 -8.60
C THR A 413 16.57 25.41 -9.36
N VAL A 414 16.39 24.21 -8.79
CA VAL A 414 16.74 22.94 -9.42
C VAL A 414 15.49 22.26 -9.96
N THR A 415 15.57 21.83 -11.21
CA THR A 415 14.59 20.96 -11.86
C THR A 415 15.14 19.55 -11.97
N LEU A 416 14.52 18.57 -11.31
CA LEU A 416 14.83 17.15 -11.47
C LEU A 416 13.83 16.52 -12.44
N VAL A 417 14.29 16.04 -13.59
CA VAL A 417 13.42 15.48 -14.63
C VAL A 417 13.87 14.08 -15.02
N GLY A 418 12.98 13.11 -14.96
CA GLY A 418 13.21 11.77 -15.50
C GLY A 418 12.72 11.64 -16.94
N ALA A 419 12.91 10.45 -17.50
CA ALA A 419 12.40 10.12 -18.81
C ALA A 419 10.88 9.83 -18.78
N GLY A 420 10.25 9.56 -17.65
CA GLY A 420 8.83 9.23 -17.52
C GLY A 420 8.59 8.31 -16.33
N GLN A 421 7.36 8.29 -15.79
CA GLN A 421 6.99 7.45 -14.63
C GLN A 421 7.21 5.96 -14.92
N ASP A 422 7.06 5.55 -16.17
CA ASP A 422 7.23 4.20 -16.71
C ASP A 422 8.63 3.94 -17.34
N ARG A 423 9.58 4.85 -17.10
CA ARG A 423 10.92 4.83 -17.73
C ARG A 423 12.06 5.09 -16.75
N THR A 424 11.89 6.02 -15.84
CA THR A 424 12.90 6.36 -14.82
C THR A 424 12.35 6.00 -13.46
N VAL A 425 13.04 5.10 -12.77
CA VAL A 425 12.75 4.73 -11.37
C VAL A 425 13.91 5.20 -10.51
N ILE A 426 13.63 6.02 -9.50
CA ILE A 426 14.54 6.26 -8.38
C ILE A 426 14.13 5.28 -7.29
N ARG A 427 14.95 4.27 -7.03
CA ARG A 427 14.69 3.28 -5.97
C ARG A 427 15.47 3.66 -4.72
N TYR A 428 14.78 3.68 -3.59
CA TYR A 428 15.36 4.08 -2.32
C TYR A 428 15.28 2.95 -1.29
N THR A 429 16.43 2.61 -0.70
CA THR A 429 16.60 1.54 0.29
C THR A 429 17.17 2.04 1.62
N GLY A 430 17.27 3.36 1.81
CA GLY A 430 17.73 3.97 3.06
C GLY A 430 16.62 4.09 4.13
N THR A 431 16.99 4.54 5.32
CA THR A 431 16.09 4.61 6.49
C THR A 431 15.46 6.00 6.72
N ASP A 432 16.07 7.05 6.17
CA ASP A 432 15.59 8.45 6.24
C ASP A 432 14.68 8.79 5.04
N SER A 433 14.25 10.04 4.91
CA SER A 433 13.47 10.50 3.75
C SER A 433 14.26 10.44 2.44
N ALA A 434 13.70 9.85 1.38
CA ALA A 434 14.40 9.62 0.11
C ALA A 434 14.75 10.92 -0.62
N ILE A 435 13.80 11.85 -0.73
CA ILE A 435 14.03 13.19 -1.26
C ILE A 435 13.71 14.21 -0.18
N THR A 436 14.68 15.06 0.16
CA THR A 436 14.56 16.06 1.21
C THR A 436 15.46 17.27 0.94
N THR A 437 15.68 18.12 1.95
CA THR A 437 16.71 19.15 1.91
C THR A 437 17.32 19.35 3.30
N THR A 438 18.62 19.62 3.35
CA THR A 438 19.30 20.06 4.59
C THR A 438 19.20 21.58 4.79
N LEU A 439 18.62 22.32 3.84
CA LEU A 439 18.48 23.77 3.94
C LEU A 439 17.24 24.12 4.76
N LYS A 440 17.30 25.24 5.49
CA LYS A 440 16.15 25.74 6.27
C LYS A 440 14.98 26.19 5.38
N GLN A 441 15.28 26.57 4.15
CA GLN A 441 14.33 27.07 3.16
C GLN A 441 14.87 26.80 1.76
N ILE A 442 14.01 26.29 0.88
CA ILE A 442 14.26 26.16 -0.56
C ILE A 442 13.12 26.78 -1.35
N GLN A 443 13.42 27.18 -2.59
CA GLN A 443 12.41 27.71 -3.50
C GLN A 443 12.64 27.30 -4.95
N ASP A 444 11.59 27.40 -5.78
CA ASP A 444 11.68 27.17 -7.23
C ASP A 444 12.16 25.76 -7.59
N VAL A 445 11.63 24.75 -6.90
CA VAL A 445 11.97 23.35 -7.15
C VAL A 445 10.90 22.69 -8.01
N VAL A 446 11.33 22.03 -9.08
CA VAL A 446 10.46 21.25 -9.95
C VAL A 446 10.95 19.82 -10.00
N MET A 447 10.06 18.87 -9.81
CA MET A 447 10.34 17.46 -9.99
C MET A 447 9.32 16.88 -10.98
N LYS A 448 9.79 16.14 -12.00
CA LYS A 448 8.89 15.63 -13.04
C LYS A 448 9.31 14.33 -13.70
N GLY A 449 8.34 13.50 -14.06
CA GLY A 449 8.55 12.40 -15.03
C GLY A 449 9.38 11.24 -14.49
N PHE A 450 9.12 10.77 -13.28
CA PHE A 450 9.77 9.57 -12.74
C PHE A 450 8.91 8.89 -11.67
N THR A 451 9.24 7.64 -11.39
CA THR A 451 8.74 6.91 -10.22
C THR A 451 9.78 6.97 -9.10
N LEU A 452 9.37 7.34 -7.90
CA LEU A 452 10.12 7.21 -6.66
C LEU A 452 9.57 6.00 -5.90
N GLU A 453 10.40 4.99 -5.70
CA GLU A 453 10.02 3.69 -5.16
C GLU A 453 10.79 3.40 -3.88
N GLY A 454 10.05 3.22 -2.78
CA GLY A 454 10.59 2.68 -1.53
C GLY A 454 10.51 1.15 -1.48
N VAL A 455 10.81 0.59 -0.32
CA VAL A 455 10.68 -0.84 -0.02
C VAL A 455 9.52 -1.04 0.96
N LYS A 456 8.57 -1.91 0.60
CA LYS A 456 7.52 -2.37 1.52
C LYS A 456 8.11 -3.34 2.53
N GLY A 457 7.64 -3.30 3.78
CA GLY A 457 7.95 -4.32 4.76
C GLY A 457 9.38 -4.29 5.26
N ASP A 458 9.70 -3.35 6.15
CA ASP A 458 10.82 -3.38 7.10
C ASP A 458 10.79 -2.03 7.83
N LEU A 459 10.17 -1.96 9.02
CA LEU A 459 9.73 -0.68 9.61
C LEU A 459 10.88 0.26 10.05
N GLY A 460 11.49 0.92 9.07
CA GLY A 460 12.00 2.29 9.17
C GLY A 460 10.87 3.32 9.01
N LYS A 461 11.16 4.60 9.20
CA LYS A 461 10.18 5.71 9.01
C LYS A 461 10.50 6.54 7.77
N ALA A 462 11.14 5.92 6.78
CA ALA A 462 11.52 6.57 5.53
C ALA A 462 10.29 7.16 4.84
N LEU A 463 10.38 8.45 4.52
CA LEU A 463 9.38 9.17 3.74
C LEU A 463 9.83 9.20 2.27
N GLY A 464 8.90 9.24 1.32
CA GLY A 464 9.25 9.42 -0.09
C GLY A 464 9.82 10.81 -0.34
N ILE A 465 8.96 11.82 -0.30
CA ILE A 465 9.33 13.23 -0.44
C ILE A 465 8.99 13.95 0.86
N TYR A 466 9.99 14.56 1.48
CA TYR A 466 9.81 15.33 2.71
C TYR A 466 10.50 16.69 2.66
N PHE A 467 9.69 17.75 2.71
CA PHE A 467 10.18 19.11 2.89
C PHE A 467 9.55 19.74 4.13
N ALA A 468 10.39 20.30 5.00
CA ALA A 468 9.97 21.03 6.17
C ALA A 468 10.61 22.42 6.18
N GLY A 469 9.81 23.44 5.93
CA GLY A 469 10.20 24.83 6.12
C GLY A 469 10.20 25.21 7.60
N ALA A 470 10.52 26.47 7.87
CA ALA A 470 10.55 27.05 9.21
C ALA A 470 9.54 28.19 9.35
N ASP A 471 9.11 28.48 10.59
CA ASP A 471 8.36 29.70 10.89
C ASP A 471 9.33 30.88 11.17
N PRO A 472 8.91 32.15 10.98
CA PRO A 472 7.60 32.63 10.51
C PRO A 472 7.34 32.30 9.03
N GLU A 473 6.16 32.61 8.48
CA GLU A 473 5.77 32.30 7.09
C GLU A 473 6.82 32.70 6.03
N SER A 474 7.57 33.80 6.27
CA SER A 474 8.66 34.22 5.38
C SER A 474 9.84 33.23 5.28
N ALA A 475 9.91 32.24 6.16
CA ALA A 475 10.91 31.17 6.17
C ALA A 475 10.34 29.81 5.67
N HIS A 476 9.11 29.81 5.14
CA HIS A 476 8.51 28.63 4.49
C HIS A 476 9.23 28.30 3.19
N ASN A 477 9.29 27.02 2.82
CA ASN A 477 9.68 26.66 1.45
C ASN A 477 8.66 27.28 0.47
N HIS A 478 9.06 27.59 -0.77
CA HIS A 478 8.17 28.36 -1.65
C HIS A 478 8.31 27.98 -3.13
N ARG A 479 7.18 27.76 -3.81
CA ARG A 479 7.11 27.40 -5.24
C ARG A 479 7.76 26.04 -5.49
N ILE A 480 7.04 25.00 -5.09
CA ILE A 480 7.46 23.60 -5.27
C ILE A 480 6.45 22.91 -6.18
N ALA A 481 6.92 22.29 -7.26
CA ALA A 481 6.05 21.60 -8.21
C ALA A 481 6.43 20.14 -8.44
N LEU A 482 5.44 19.26 -8.40
CA LEU A 482 5.54 17.83 -8.70
C LEU A 482 4.64 17.51 -9.90
N GLN A 483 5.20 17.09 -11.03
CA GLN A 483 4.41 16.75 -12.21
C GLN A 483 4.71 15.37 -12.76
N ASP A 484 3.71 14.59 -13.15
CA ASP A 484 3.95 13.28 -13.76
C ASP A 484 4.92 12.45 -12.88
N ILE A 485 4.65 12.37 -11.57
CA ILE A 485 5.46 11.62 -10.59
C ILE A 485 4.63 10.51 -9.97
N THR A 486 5.25 9.35 -9.77
CA THR A 486 4.72 8.32 -8.88
C THR A 486 5.56 8.26 -7.61
N VAL A 487 4.94 8.19 -6.45
CA VAL A 487 5.61 7.88 -5.17
C VAL A 487 4.94 6.66 -4.53
N LYS A 488 5.67 5.56 -4.38
CA LYS A 488 5.08 4.32 -3.88
C LYS A 488 5.97 3.57 -2.91
N ASN A 489 5.34 2.71 -2.10
CA ASN A 489 5.99 1.70 -1.28
C ASN A 489 6.90 2.29 -0.18
N PHE A 490 6.55 3.44 0.38
CA PHE A 490 7.27 4.01 1.51
C PHE A 490 6.63 3.61 2.84
N PRO A 491 7.44 3.24 3.85
CA PRO A 491 6.90 2.90 5.16
C PRO A 491 6.30 4.11 5.88
N GLY A 492 6.83 5.31 5.63
CA GLY A 492 6.24 6.57 6.08
C GLY A 492 5.37 7.24 5.01
N HIS A 493 5.22 8.57 5.05
CA HIS A 493 4.46 9.30 4.03
C HIS A 493 5.04 9.10 2.63
N GLY A 494 4.17 9.06 1.61
CA GLY A 494 4.59 9.19 0.23
C GLY A 494 5.12 10.59 -0.02
N VAL A 495 4.25 11.60 0.07
CA VAL A 495 4.61 13.02 -0.01
C VAL A 495 4.20 13.72 1.28
N HIS A 496 5.13 14.42 1.91
CA HIS A 496 4.86 15.26 3.07
C HIS A 496 5.56 16.59 2.90
N MET A 497 4.77 17.66 2.88
CA MET A 497 5.29 19.01 3.00
C MET A 497 4.76 19.64 4.29
N LYS A 498 5.61 20.46 4.88
CA LYS A 498 5.28 21.22 6.08
C LYS A 498 5.86 22.62 5.93
N ARG A 499 5.05 23.65 6.20
CA ARG A 499 5.46 25.05 6.10
C ARG A 499 6.03 25.38 4.72
N THR A 500 5.20 25.14 3.72
CA THR A 500 5.51 25.34 2.31
C THR A 500 4.39 26.11 1.64
N THR A 501 4.75 27.10 0.83
CA THR A 501 3.82 27.95 0.12
C THR A 501 3.93 27.77 -1.39
N ASP A 502 2.81 27.86 -2.11
CA ASP A 502 2.73 27.66 -3.57
C ASP A 502 3.19 26.27 -4.00
N ILE A 503 2.35 25.30 -3.66
CA ILE A 503 2.55 23.89 -4.00
C ILE A 503 1.73 23.58 -5.24
N ILE A 504 2.36 23.00 -6.25
CA ILE A 504 1.70 22.49 -7.45
C ILE A 504 1.92 20.99 -7.52
N THR A 505 0.85 20.21 -7.55
CA THR A 505 0.92 18.79 -7.92
C THR A 505 0.00 18.55 -9.11
N ASP A 506 0.50 17.91 -10.15
CA ASP A 506 -0.25 17.64 -11.39
C ASP A 506 0.11 16.25 -11.91
N HIS A 507 -0.86 15.35 -12.09
CA HIS A 507 -0.58 13.96 -12.47
C HIS A 507 0.35 13.25 -11.46
N LEU A 508 0.16 13.54 -10.16
CA LEU A 508 0.84 12.86 -9.06
C LEU A 508 0.06 11.60 -8.67
N THR A 509 0.74 10.46 -8.74
CA THR A 509 0.30 9.21 -8.15
C THR A 509 1.07 8.98 -6.85
N SER A 510 0.39 8.80 -5.73
CA SER A 510 1.03 8.42 -4.46
C SER A 510 0.22 7.29 -3.83
N MET A 511 0.77 6.08 -3.76
CA MET A 511 0.02 4.88 -3.38
C MET A 511 0.87 3.92 -2.57
N TYR A 512 0.22 3.07 -1.77
CA TYR A 512 0.89 2.04 -0.96
C TYR A 512 1.95 2.62 -0.01
N ASN A 513 1.69 3.80 0.54
CA ASN A 513 2.57 4.45 1.52
C ASN A 513 1.93 4.50 2.92
N GLY A 514 2.77 4.56 3.94
CA GLY A 514 2.37 4.77 5.33
C GLY A 514 2.08 3.48 6.10
N GLU A 515 2.93 2.47 5.92
CA GLU A 515 2.82 1.16 6.60
C GLU A 515 3.20 1.20 8.08
N ALA A 516 4.06 2.15 8.49
CA ALA A 516 4.63 2.18 9.83
C ALA A 516 3.71 2.82 10.88
N ASN A 517 2.69 3.58 10.46
CA ASN A 517 1.78 4.31 11.36
C ASN A 517 0.56 4.82 10.57
N SER A 518 -0.64 4.80 11.18
CA SER A 518 -1.85 5.41 10.63
C SER A 518 -1.78 6.95 10.46
N LEU A 519 -0.78 7.61 11.08
CA LEU A 519 -0.43 9.01 10.82
C LEU A 519 0.35 9.23 9.51
N PHE A 520 0.81 8.18 8.85
CA PHE A 520 1.49 8.28 7.56
C PHE A 520 0.52 8.14 6.40
N HIS A 521 0.69 8.96 5.37
CA HIS A 521 -0.34 9.23 4.35
C HIS A 521 0.28 9.24 2.96
N ASN A 522 -0.53 9.03 1.92
CA ASN A 522 -0.06 9.20 0.55
C ASN A 522 0.34 10.65 0.26
N SER A 523 -0.46 11.62 0.72
CA SER A 523 -0.05 13.04 0.79
C SER A 523 -0.40 13.69 2.12
N TYR A 524 0.54 14.43 2.70
CA TYR A 524 0.31 15.24 3.89
C TYR A 524 0.79 16.68 3.68
N TRP A 525 -0.12 17.63 3.88
CA TRP A 525 0.11 19.07 3.85
C TRP A 525 -0.11 19.64 5.25
N LEU A 526 0.90 20.30 5.81
CA LEU A 526 0.89 20.73 7.21
C LEU A 526 1.42 22.16 7.37
N PHE A 527 0.54 23.11 7.72
CA PHE A 527 0.84 24.54 7.70
C PHE A 527 1.30 25.02 6.31
N ASP A 528 0.69 24.48 5.26
CA ASP A 528 1.00 24.81 3.87
C ASP A 528 -0.10 25.69 3.27
N ASN A 529 0.28 26.63 2.41
CA ASN A 529 -0.66 27.62 1.88
C ASN A 529 -0.51 27.75 0.36
N ARG A 530 -1.62 28.08 -0.32
CA ARG A 530 -1.68 28.20 -1.79
C ARG A 530 -1.29 26.86 -2.42
N ILE A 531 -2.25 25.94 -2.49
CA ILE A 531 -2.03 24.57 -2.97
C ILE A 531 -2.90 24.33 -4.19
N LEU A 532 -2.31 23.88 -5.29
CA LEU A 532 -3.00 23.38 -6.47
C LEU A 532 -2.67 21.91 -6.66
N GLN A 533 -3.59 21.02 -6.31
CA GLN A 533 -3.54 19.61 -6.62
C GLN A 533 -4.48 19.26 -7.76
N SER A 534 -3.95 18.70 -8.83
CA SER A 534 -4.68 18.41 -10.05
C SER A 534 -4.38 17.02 -10.55
N ASP A 535 -5.42 16.30 -11.00
CA ASP A 535 -5.25 15.02 -11.70
C ASP A 535 -4.47 14.00 -10.85
N THR A 536 -4.82 13.89 -9.57
CA THR A 536 -4.06 13.10 -8.59
C THR A 536 -4.72 11.76 -8.28
N GLU A 537 -3.88 10.76 -8.01
CA GLU A 537 -4.27 9.41 -7.63
C GLU A 537 -3.62 9.06 -6.30
N LEU A 538 -4.41 9.05 -5.22
CA LEU A 538 -3.93 8.96 -3.83
C LEU A 538 -4.50 7.72 -3.11
N SER A 539 -4.81 6.67 -3.86
CA SER A 539 -5.44 5.45 -3.34
C SER A 539 -4.52 4.50 -2.59
N LYS A 540 -5.13 3.51 -1.94
CA LYS A 540 -4.45 2.41 -1.25
C LYS A 540 -3.37 2.89 -0.27
N PRO A 541 -3.60 3.93 0.58
CA PRO A 541 -2.72 4.18 1.72
C PRO A 541 -2.76 2.95 2.65
N VAL A 542 -1.63 2.62 3.27
CA VAL A 542 -1.51 1.37 4.02
C VAL A 542 -2.31 1.42 5.32
N LEU A 543 -1.98 2.34 6.23
CA LEU A 543 -2.71 2.52 7.49
C LEU A 543 -3.38 3.89 7.60
N GLY A 544 -2.87 4.89 6.89
CA GLY A 544 -3.39 6.25 6.97
C GLY A 544 -4.38 6.62 5.87
N LYS A 545 -4.24 7.85 5.37
CA LYS A 545 -5.21 8.53 4.52
C LYS A 545 -4.65 8.76 3.12
N GLY A 546 -5.54 8.94 2.15
CA GLY A 546 -5.16 9.35 0.81
C GLY A 546 -4.55 10.76 0.85
N ALA A 547 -5.27 11.70 1.45
CA ALA A 547 -4.76 13.04 1.70
C ALA A 547 -5.06 13.53 3.12
N LYS A 548 -4.17 14.35 3.66
CA LYS A 548 -4.42 15.13 4.86
C LYS A 548 -4.03 16.58 4.64
N TYR A 549 -4.93 17.48 4.98
CA TYR A 549 -4.74 18.91 5.01
C TYR A 549 -4.81 19.34 6.46
N THR A 550 -3.74 19.88 7.01
CA THR A 550 -3.74 20.39 8.38
C THR A 550 -3.25 21.83 8.41
N SER A 551 -4.11 22.73 8.86
CA SER A 551 -3.81 24.17 8.92
C SER A 551 -3.39 24.76 7.57
N THR A 552 -4.12 24.43 6.52
CA THR A 552 -3.87 24.82 5.13
C THR A 552 -4.82 25.90 4.63
N SER A 553 -4.33 26.84 3.82
CA SER A 553 -5.22 27.83 3.19
C SER A 553 -5.08 27.87 1.68
N ASP A 554 -6.17 28.29 1.02
CA ASP A 554 -6.20 28.53 -0.42
C ASP A 554 -5.85 27.27 -1.22
N VAL A 555 -6.66 26.24 -1.02
CA VAL A 555 -6.46 24.91 -1.61
C VAL A 555 -7.44 24.70 -2.76
N ILE A 556 -6.92 24.30 -3.91
CA ILE A 556 -7.68 23.70 -5.01
C ILE A 556 -7.23 22.25 -5.15
N ALA A 557 -8.14 21.31 -4.89
CA ALA A 557 -7.99 19.90 -5.20
C ALA A 557 -9.00 19.52 -6.28
N GLN A 558 -8.52 19.31 -7.51
CA GLN A 558 -9.35 19.01 -8.67
C GLN A 558 -8.99 17.69 -9.33
N ARG A 559 -10.02 16.97 -9.81
CA ARG A 559 -9.86 15.70 -10.56
C ARG A 559 -9.00 14.68 -9.77
N MET A 560 -9.34 14.51 -8.49
CA MET A 560 -8.62 13.62 -7.57
C MET A 560 -9.37 12.31 -7.41
N ASN A 561 -8.64 11.20 -7.33
CA ASN A 561 -9.18 9.89 -6.99
C ASN A 561 -8.52 9.34 -5.71
N ILE A 562 -9.34 8.83 -4.80
CA ILE A 562 -8.92 8.06 -3.62
C ILE A 562 -9.83 6.84 -3.52
N ARG A 563 -9.24 5.65 -3.51
CA ARG A 563 -9.96 4.40 -3.29
C ARG A 563 -9.22 3.45 -2.37
N HIS A 564 -9.97 2.57 -1.73
CA HIS A 564 -9.44 1.43 -0.96
C HIS A 564 -8.48 1.91 0.15
N ALA A 565 -8.81 3.06 0.76
CA ALA A 565 -8.14 3.51 1.95
C ALA A 565 -8.69 2.78 3.16
N VAL A 566 -7.82 2.46 4.09
CA VAL A 566 -8.18 1.79 5.31
C VAL A 566 -9.05 2.64 6.22
N GLY A 567 -8.50 3.81 6.54
CA GLY A 567 -9.15 4.76 7.41
C GLY A 567 -10.02 5.69 6.57
N ASN A 568 -9.72 6.97 6.73
CA ASN A 568 -10.44 8.02 6.03
C ASN A 568 -9.82 8.28 4.65
N GLY A 569 -10.63 8.78 3.72
CA GLY A 569 -10.14 9.24 2.42
C GLY A 569 -9.31 10.51 2.54
N ILE A 570 -9.96 11.60 2.91
CA ILE A 570 -9.36 12.90 3.19
C ILE A 570 -9.65 13.31 4.64
N GLN A 571 -8.65 13.85 5.33
CA GLN A 571 -8.85 14.60 6.57
C GLN A 571 -8.47 16.07 6.38
N ALA A 572 -9.30 16.97 6.93
CA ALA A 572 -9.02 18.38 7.10
C ALA A 572 -9.25 18.79 8.58
N ASP A 573 -8.26 19.43 9.19
CA ASP A 573 -8.25 19.90 10.58
C ASP A 573 -7.23 21.02 10.87
N GLY A 574 -7.45 21.82 11.91
CA GLY A 574 -6.44 22.74 12.46
C GLY A 574 -6.66 24.23 12.15
N SER A 575 -5.76 25.08 12.66
CA SER A 575 -6.03 26.50 12.96
C SER A 575 -6.23 27.43 11.76
N ASN A 576 -5.83 26.98 10.57
CA ASN A 576 -5.79 27.79 9.33
C ASN A 576 -6.50 27.11 8.15
N ASP A 577 -7.28 26.05 8.39
CA ASP A 577 -8.00 25.33 7.34
C ASP A 577 -9.12 26.18 6.73
N VAL A 578 -8.75 27.03 5.77
CA VAL A 578 -9.59 28.10 5.25
C VAL A 578 -9.53 28.16 3.72
N ARG A 579 -10.69 28.18 3.07
CA ARG A 579 -10.83 28.22 1.60
C ARG A 579 -10.24 26.96 0.94
N ILE A 580 -10.94 25.84 1.12
CA ILE A 580 -10.59 24.55 0.53
C ILE A 580 -11.63 24.19 -0.53
N PHE A 581 -11.18 24.00 -1.77
CA PHE A 581 -12.03 23.68 -2.92
C PHE A 581 -11.77 22.24 -3.39
N PHE A 582 -12.79 21.39 -3.27
CA PHE A 582 -12.82 20.05 -3.84
C PHE A 582 -13.66 20.03 -5.12
N GLN A 583 -13.00 19.83 -6.27
CA GLN A 583 -13.63 19.77 -7.60
C GLN A 583 -13.48 18.37 -8.18
N LYS A 584 -14.58 17.67 -8.50
CA LYS A 584 -14.52 16.32 -9.10
C LYS A 584 -13.62 15.37 -8.31
N VAL A 585 -13.74 15.41 -6.99
CA VAL A 585 -13.05 14.47 -6.12
C VAL A 585 -13.89 13.20 -6.04
N ASN A 586 -13.30 12.07 -6.41
CA ASN A 586 -13.93 10.76 -6.33
C ASN A 586 -13.29 9.97 -5.20
N ILE A 587 -14.08 9.68 -4.17
CA ILE A 587 -13.64 8.86 -3.03
C ILE A 587 -14.53 7.62 -2.96
N SER A 588 -13.93 6.44 -3.11
CA SER A 588 -14.67 5.19 -3.05
C SER A 588 -14.06 4.10 -2.20
N ASP A 589 -14.92 3.25 -1.66
CA ASP A 589 -14.53 2.02 -0.97
C ASP A 589 -13.49 2.26 0.14
N VAL A 590 -13.58 3.39 0.86
CA VAL A 590 -12.77 3.62 2.05
C VAL A 590 -13.43 2.97 3.27
N GLY A 591 -12.60 2.38 4.15
CA GLY A 591 -13.06 1.62 5.31
C GLY A 591 -13.78 2.46 6.36
N LYS A 592 -13.48 3.76 6.44
CA LYS A 592 -14.14 4.71 7.36
C LYS A 592 -14.82 5.85 6.60
N THR A 593 -14.34 7.08 6.76
CA THR A 593 -15.03 8.28 6.28
C THR A 593 -14.36 8.86 5.04
N ALA A 594 -15.11 9.12 3.98
CA ALA A 594 -14.55 9.72 2.78
C ALA A 594 -14.01 11.14 3.01
N LEU A 595 -14.82 12.05 3.58
CA LEU A 595 -14.39 13.38 4.02
C LEU A 595 -14.53 13.57 5.53
N TRP A 596 -13.39 13.55 6.22
CA TRP A 596 -13.29 13.73 7.66
C TRP A 596 -12.85 15.16 7.99
N MET A 597 -13.81 16.03 8.29
CA MET A 597 -13.55 17.44 8.62
C MET A 597 -13.81 17.65 10.10
N ILE A 598 -12.77 17.78 10.91
CA ILE A 598 -12.93 17.79 12.37
C ILE A 598 -12.25 19.00 13.03
N CYS A 599 -12.75 19.33 14.21
CA CYS A 599 -12.11 20.25 15.15
C CYS A 599 -11.06 19.49 15.96
N GLU A 600 -9.80 19.66 15.61
CA GLU A 600 -8.68 18.99 16.27
C GLU A 600 -7.49 19.93 16.41
N ILE A 601 -6.90 19.96 17.61
CA ILE A 601 -5.64 20.65 17.84
C ILE A 601 -4.51 19.73 17.37
N PHE A 602 -3.77 20.14 16.34
CA PHE A 602 -2.65 19.36 15.80
C PHE A 602 -1.64 18.90 16.88
N SER A 603 -1.32 19.75 17.87
CA SER A 603 -0.38 19.40 18.95
C SER A 603 -0.96 18.48 20.02
N ASN A 604 -2.28 18.28 20.03
CA ASN A 604 -2.97 17.36 20.93
C ASN A 604 -4.07 16.62 20.15
N PRO A 605 -3.68 15.74 19.21
CA PRO A 605 -4.65 14.98 18.45
C PRO A 605 -5.49 14.16 19.42
N ASN A 606 -6.79 14.05 19.17
CA ASN A 606 -7.86 13.50 20.05
C ASN A 606 -8.52 14.47 21.05
N GLN A 607 -8.03 15.70 21.22
CA GLN A 607 -8.77 16.69 22.02
C GLN A 607 -9.78 17.43 21.15
N TYR A 608 -11.05 17.06 21.30
CA TYR A 608 -12.15 17.83 20.74
C TYR A 608 -12.41 19.08 21.60
N THR A 609 -12.26 20.28 21.01
CA THR A 609 -12.34 21.56 21.75
C THR A 609 -13.57 22.39 21.46
N GLU A 610 -14.32 22.04 20.41
CA GLU A 610 -15.38 22.89 19.82
C GLU A 610 -14.91 24.29 19.39
N ASP A 611 -13.61 24.56 19.33
CA ASP A 611 -13.09 25.87 18.93
C ASP A 611 -13.03 25.93 17.40
N PRO A 612 -13.82 26.84 16.77
CA PRO A 612 -13.91 26.94 15.31
C PRO A 612 -12.60 27.34 14.65
N THR A 613 -11.62 27.84 15.41
CA THR A 613 -10.26 28.07 14.92
C THR A 613 -9.68 26.79 14.34
N TYR A 614 -9.91 25.64 14.98
CA TYR A 614 -9.29 24.37 14.61
C TYR A 614 -10.12 23.51 13.66
N ALA A 615 -11.14 24.08 13.02
CA ALA A 615 -12.05 23.38 12.14
C ALA A 615 -12.07 24.00 10.75
N PRO A 616 -12.29 23.18 9.69
CA PRO A 616 -12.37 23.71 8.33
C PRO A 616 -13.46 24.77 8.15
N ASN A 617 -13.10 25.86 7.49
CA ASN A 617 -13.98 26.99 7.22
C ASN A 617 -13.88 27.41 5.74
N TYR A 618 -15.01 27.81 5.16
CA TYR A 618 -15.12 28.16 3.74
C TYR A 618 -14.69 26.99 2.86
N VAL A 619 -15.50 25.93 2.83
CA VAL A 619 -15.22 24.72 2.02
C VAL A 619 -16.20 24.63 0.88
N ILE A 620 -15.73 24.39 -0.35
CA ILE A 620 -16.58 24.12 -1.50
C ILE A 620 -16.34 22.69 -1.96
N ILE A 621 -17.39 21.88 -2.04
CA ILE A 621 -17.39 20.54 -2.62
C ILE A 621 -18.27 20.58 -3.87
N ASN A 622 -17.68 20.49 -5.05
CA ASN A 622 -18.38 20.59 -6.33
C ASN A 622 -18.11 19.35 -7.20
N GLN A 623 -19.16 18.88 -7.89
CA GLN A 623 -19.11 17.80 -8.87
C GLN A 623 -18.42 16.52 -8.37
N SER A 624 -18.48 16.25 -7.07
CA SER A 624 -17.71 15.19 -6.40
C SER A 624 -18.57 13.95 -6.13
N LYS A 625 -17.92 12.79 -6.03
CA LYS A 625 -18.59 11.50 -5.81
C LYS A 625 -17.97 10.78 -4.62
N LEU A 626 -18.78 10.53 -3.59
CA LEU A 626 -18.37 9.87 -2.35
C LEU A 626 -19.24 8.63 -2.19
N ILE A 627 -18.76 7.51 -2.73
CA ILE A 627 -19.58 6.31 -2.97
C ILE A 627 -18.95 5.04 -2.42
N GLY A 628 -19.75 4.11 -1.90
CA GLY A 628 -19.28 2.81 -1.43
C GLY A 628 -18.41 2.86 -0.15
N ASN A 629 -18.25 4.03 0.47
CA ASN A 629 -17.50 4.16 1.72
C ASN A 629 -18.38 3.75 2.92
N LEU A 630 -17.79 3.55 4.10
CA LEU A 630 -18.60 3.40 5.32
C LEU A 630 -19.42 4.67 5.58
N ARG A 631 -18.77 5.83 5.53
CA ARG A 631 -19.42 7.14 5.68
C ARG A 631 -18.97 8.12 4.58
N GLY A 632 -19.90 8.90 4.05
CA GLY A 632 -19.57 9.94 3.06
C GLY A 632 -18.87 11.15 3.68
N GLY A 633 -19.26 11.55 4.89
CA GLY A 633 -18.56 12.60 5.63
C GLY A 633 -18.92 12.64 7.10
N VAL A 634 -17.97 13.09 7.91
CA VAL A 634 -18.14 13.37 9.33
C VAL A 634 -17.57 14.75 9.60
N TRP A 635 -18.46 15.71 9.84
CA TRP A 635 -18.10 17.13 9.92
C TRP A 635 -18.43 17.66 11.31
N LYS A 636 -17.39 18.09 12.02
CA LYS A 636 -17.50 18.63 13.38
C LYS A 636 -17.17 20.11 13.34
N ILE A 637 -18.18 20.94 13.56
CA ILE A 637 -18.17 22.42 13.49
C ILE A 637 -17.53 22.98 12.20
N ALA A 638 -17.63 22.27 11.08
CA ALA A 638 -17.19 22.81 9.80
C ALA A 638 -18.12 23.96 9.37
N GLN A 639 -17.53 25.09 8.97
CA GLN A 639 -18.26 26.34 8.74
C GLN A 639 -18.24 26.76 7.27
N ASN A 640 -19.29 27.47 6.85
CA ASN A 640 -19.41 28.03 5.50
C ASN A 640 -19.13 26.98 4.39
N VAL A 641 -19.74 25.80 4.54
CA VAL A 641 -19.57 24.69 3.62
C VAL A 641 -20.65 24.76 2.53
N LEU A 642 -20.25 24.80 1.27
CA LEU A 642 -21.12 24.67 0.11
C LEU A 642 -20.86 23.32 -0.56
N VAL A 643 -21.91 22.52 -0.74
CA VAL A 643 -21.85 21.26 -1.47
C VAL A 643 -22.78 21.35 -2.65
N ARG A 644 -22.26 21.14 -3.86
CA ARG A 644 -23.06 21.23 -5.06
C ARG A 644 -22.75 20.19 -6.12
N ASN A 645 -23.75 19.83 -6.91
CA ASN A 645 -23.63 18.90 -8.04
C ASN A 645 -22.97 17.55 -7.68
N SER A 646 -23.11 17.10 -6.43
CA SER A 646 -22.34 16.00 -5.87
C SER A 646 -23.22 14.82 -5.48
N VAL A 647 -22.61 13.65 -5.33
CA VAL A 647 -23.30 12.40 -4.98
C VAL A 647 -22.66 11.78 -3.75
N PHE A 648 -23.49 11.43 -2.78
CA PHE A 648 -23.16 10.63 -1.61
C PHE A 648 -24.00 9.34 -1.67
N ASP A 649 -23.33 8.19 -1.72
CA ASP A 649 -23.97 6.86 -1.72
C ASP A 649 -23.11 5.89 -0.92
N ASN A 650 -23.24 5.93 0.40
CA ASN A 650 -22.35 5.22 1.33
C ASN A 650 -23.10 4.12 2.08
N THR A 651 -22.38 3.23 2.77
CA THR A 651 -23.00 2.00 3.32
C THR A 651 -23.68 2.23 4.67
N ALA A 652 -23.11 3.04 5.57
CA ALA A 652 -23.70 3.35 6.87
C ALA A 652 -24.40 4.72 6.88
N ALA A 653 -23.69 5.80 6.56
CA ALA A 653 -24.23 7.15 6.58
C ALA A 653 -23.64 8.00 5.44
N ASP A 654 -24.42 8.90 4.84
CA ASP A 654 -23.88 9.81 3.84
C ASP A 654 -23.19 11.02 4.48
N LEU A 655 -23.81 11.64 5.49
CA LEU A 655 -23.21 12.75 6.23
C LEU A 655 -23.63 12.72 7.70
N LEU A 656 -22.65 12.80 8.60
CA LEU A 656 -22.83 13.08 10.02
C LEU A 656 -22.35 14.51 10.31
N LEU A 657 -23.27 15.40 10.67
CA LEU A 657 -23.04 16.83 10.78
C LEU A 657 -23.22 17.30 12.22
N MET A 658 -22.12 17.46 12.93
CA MET A 658 -22.13 17.98 14.29
C MET A 658 -21.91 19.50 14.24
N LYS A 659 -22.93 20.27 14.62
CA LYS A 659 -22.94 21.76 14.58
C LYS A 659 -22.43 22.34 13.25
N SER A 660 -22.64 21.60 12.16
CA SER A 660 -22.22 21.97 10.81
C SER A 660 -23.47 22.12 9.96
N ASN A 661 -23.63 23.27 9.29
CA ASN A 661 -24.83 23.61 8.52
C ASN A 661 -24.46 23.94 7.07
N PRO A 662 -24.14 22.91 6.24
CA PRO A 662 -23.78 23.12 4.85
C PRO A 662 -24.96 23.59 3.99
N GLU A 663 -24.66 24.39 2.97
CA GLU A 663 -25.57 24.73 1.88
C GLU A 663 -25.50 23.62 0.81
N PHE A 664 -26.65 23.07 0.41
CA PHE A 664 -26.72 22.00 -0.59
C PHE A 664 -27.41 22.48 -1.88
N GLU A 665 -26.75 22.31 -3.03
CA GLU A 665 -27.32 22.62 -4.35
C GLU A 665 -27.20 21.41 -5.29
N ASN A 666 -28.32 20.83 -5.73
CA ASN A 666 -28.29 19.67 -6.65
C ASN A 666 -27.41 18.51 -6.13
N VAL A 667 -27.60 18.14 -4.87
CA VAL A 667 -26.87 17.04 -4.22
C VAL A 667 -27.78 15.83 -4.08
N LYS A 668 -27.23 14.65 -4.41
CA LYS A 668 -27.94 13.38 -4.25
C LYS A 668 -27.39 12.64 -3.04
N PHE A 669 -28.30 12.19 -2.19
CA PHE A 669 -28.02 11.37 -1.03
C PHE A 669 -28.77 10.04 -1.18
N ARG A 670 -28.12 8.94 -0.85
CA ARG A 670 -28.79 7.66 -0.60
C ARG A 670 -29.50 7.66 0.75
N ARG A 671 -28.93 8.34 1.75
CA ARG A 671 -29.47 8.53 3.10
C ARG A 671 -29.40 10.00 3.46
N SER A 672 -30.49 10.52 4.02
CA SER A 672 -30.54 11.92 4.47
C SER A 672 -29.39 12.25 5.43
N PRO A 673 -28.77 13.44 5.33
CA PRO A 673 -27.80 13.90 6.31
C PRO A 673 -28.35 13.89 7.75
N GLU A 674 -27.53 13.48 8.70
CA GLU A 674 -27.86 13.44 10.13
C GLU A 674 -27.20 14.61 10.87
N TYR A 675 -27.95 15.28 11.74
CA TYR A 675 -27.51 16.50 12.42
C TYR A 675 -27.43 16.29 13.94
N PHE A 676 -26.34 16.77 14.53
CA PHE A 676 -26.05 16.61 15.96
C PHE A 676 -25.69 17.96 16.57
N ASN A 677 -26.16 18.18 17.81
CA ASN A 677 -25.84 19.38 18.59
C ASN A 677 -24.85 19.11 19.72
N ASP A 678 -24.55 17.84 19.99
CA ASP A 678 -23.62 17.40 21.02
C ASP A 678 -22.73 16.29 20.48
N ASN A 679 -21.42 16.35 20.78
CA ASN A 679 -20.45 15.37 20.30
C ASN A 679 -20.73 13.94 20.81
N SER A 680 -21.32 13.79 22.00
CA SER A 680 -21.72 12.49 22.56
C SER A 680 -22.85 11.81 21.80
N GLN A 681 -23.59 12.54 20.97
CA GLN A 681 -24.67 12.01 20.13
C GLN A 681 -24.17 11.51 18.78
N VAL A 682 -22.97 11.92 18.37
CA VAL A 682 -22.37 11.43 17.13
C VAL A 682 -22.05 9.95 17.32
N PRO A 683 -22.52 9.06 16.42
CA PRO A 683 -22.22 7.63 16.50
C PRO A 683 -20.71 7.39 16.65
N SER A 684 -20.33 6.34 17.37
CA SER A 684 -18.91 5.94 17.51
C SER A 684 -18.25 5.81 16.14
N LEU A 685 -17.12 6.51 15.96
CA LEU A 685 -16.53 6.79 14.66
C LEU A 685 -15.44 5.82 14.23
#